data_AF-A0A2E3NY49-F1
#
_entry.id   AF-A0A2E3NY49-F1
#
_cell.length_a   1.000
_cell.length_b   1.000
_cell.length_c   1.000
_cell.angle_alpha   90.00
_cell.angle_beta   90.00
_cell.angle_gamma   90.00
#
_symmetry.space_group_name_H-M   'P 1'
#
loop_
_entity.id
_entity.type
_entity.pdbx_description
1 polymer ?
#
loop_
_entity_poly.entity_id
_entity_poly.type
_entity_poly.pdbx_seq_one_letter_code
_entity_poly.pdbx_strand_id
1 'polypeptide(L)'
;MAEEEEKIEPTITGMPIETLFRRHSQFLLVLAFCFFLGWYTFALFLIAWITGARWADNEGYLEKYNMELVWGRSFLMWRTDWGKDFIEKVSQKTVFWQRVGDVWVVTVFLIMIFMFLLLLWQATLAWQIPKSASVSPKMMIGLPGLNPVIPLWYGILALVIAMVVHEFSHGILSRVANVKVKALGLLMFFFPVGAFVEPDEEEMKSMKKWERMRLYAAGPGSNMVIAIIFSFLFSSVMVASLEPSSDGVLSASVVLDYGGEEAGLEPWMLITEVNDQTISNSEDFTNVMNETYAGQVINVSVLNKGTPETYQVTLSDKGSYFLKYYPNNYETWMSGKGFMGIAVVNPEVVADSLANPGSSAGGMLQYITLPFQKLQPFPEHFTALFAPTGIVGIIPDSVFWILANSFYWIFWLNLMVGLTNALPAVPLDGGFIFADGVTGMLDKVRSSMTAERKEEIVDRLVSLLAITVLFLIVWQIVGPRIVGTEPVTLNADINASITKGWSDEVFEFDASNSEGAFVSYEWDFGDGNTATGEKVQHNWSQGGLYFVVLTAKDAENRQSVAFQEISIDHEESGDGDVGGGGDETVESSVNPYVESVNIYINLTGESALPLQEDVTVTITSPSGVVFEEDYLLGAQPQYVEYKTSEGEMIGDWEVTFESNDPTSDFSYTYNWVTYFQDNS
;
A
#
# COMPACT_ATOMS: atom_id res chain seq x y z
N MET A 1 -58.72 -64.19 10.68
CA MET A 1 -58.49 -63.53 9.38
C MET A 1 -58.26 -62.06 9.64
N ALA A 2 -56.99 -61.67 9.65
CA ALA A 2 -56.46 -60.37 9.26
C ALA A 2 -54.95 -60.51 9.42
N GLU A 3 -54.29 -60.96 8.34
CA GLU A 3 -52.84 -60.89 8.20
C GLU A 3 -52.48 -59.40 8.07
N GLU A 4 -51.59 -58.91 8.93
CA GLU A 4 -50.96 -57.60 8.74
C GLU A 4 -49.93 -57.74 7.62
N GLU A 5 -50.20 -57.07 6.49
CA GLU A 5 -49.27 -56.96 5.38
C GLU A 5 -47.99 -56.21 5.82
N GLU A 6 -46.89 -56.95 5.87
CA GLU A 6 -45.54 -56.41 6.03
C GLU A 6 -45.21 -55.57 4.78
N LYS A 7 -45.20 -54.24 4.96
CA LYS A 7 -44.89 -53.28 3.90
C LYS A 7 -43.40 -53.35 3.59
N ILE A 8 -43.03 -54.19 2.62
CA ILE A 8 -41.65 -54.31 2.13
C ILE A 8 -41.27 -53.01 1.42
N GLU A 9 -40.54 -52.13 2.10
CA GLU A 9 -39.94 -50.96 1.47
C GLU A 9 -38.82 -51.40 0.52
N PRO A 10 -38.77 -50.88 -0.72
CA PRO A 10 -37.73 -51.25 -1.66
C PRO A 10 -36.38 -50.77 -1.13
N THR A 11 -35.50 -51.72 -0.83
CA THR A 11 -34.13 -51.44 -0.41
C THR A 11 -33.21 -51.50 -1.63
N ILE A 12 -32.49 -50.42 -1.90
CA ILE A 12 -31.29 -50.47 -2.75
C ILE A 12 -30.12 -50.59 -1.78
N THR A 13 -29.31 -51.63 -1.89
CA THR A 13 -28.18 -51.94 -0.98
C THR A 13 -28.54 -52.23 0.48
N GLY A 14 -29.79 -52.62 0.78
CA GLY A 14 -30.21 -53.01 2.14
C GLY A 14 -30.57 -51.85 3.08
N MET A 15 -30.73 -50.62 2.56
CA MET A 15 -31.22 -49.46 3.34
C MET A 15 -32.53 -48.89 2.77
N PRO A 16 -33.41 -48.31 3.62
CA PRO A 16 -34.62 -47.61 3.18
C PRO A 16 -34.31 -46.39 2.30
N ILE A 17 -35.12 -46.15 1.27
CA ILE A 17 -34.93 -45.07 0.27
C ILE A 17 -34.95 -43.68 0.92
N GLU A 18 -35.80 -43.45 1.93
CA GLU A 18 -35.84 -42.17 2.66
C GLU A 18 -34.52 -41.87 3.37
N THR A 19 -33.86 -42.91 3.91
CA THR A 19 -32.55 -42.78 4.54
C THR A 19 -31.50 -42.43 3.50
N LEU A 20 -31.57 -43.03 2.31
CA LEU A 20 -30.69 -42.73 1.18
C LEU A 20 -30.86 -41.28 0.70
N PHE A 21 -32.10 -40.82 0.51
CA PHE A 21 -32.43 -39.46 0.06
C PHE A 21 -31.94 -38.41 1.06
N ARG A 22 -32.14 -38.65 2.36
CA ARG A 22 -31.70 -37.74 3.42
C ARG A 22 -30.18 -37.70 3.58
N ARG A 23 -29.47 -38.79 3.26
CA ARG A 23 -27.99 -38.89 3.32
C ARG A 23 -27.28 -38.26 2.11
N HIS A 24 -27.96 -38.18 0.96
CA HIS A 24 -27.38 -37.67 -0.29
C HIS A 24 -27.89 -36.27 -0.69
N SER A 25 -28.98 -35.77 -0.09
CA SER A 25 -29.54 -34.44 -0.40
C SER A 25 -28.55 -33.30 -0.16
N GLN A 26 -27.78 -33.33 0.94
CA GLN A 26 -26.76 -32.31 1.23
C GLN A 26 -25.64 -32.31 0.19
N PHE A 27 -25.20 -33.50 -0.26
CA PHE A 27 -24.17 -33.64 -1.28
C PHE A 27 -24.67 -33.18 -2.66
N LEU A 28 -25.91 -33.51 -3.02
CA LEU A 28 -26.56 -33.05 -4.25
C LEU A 28 -26.76 -31.54 -4.26
N LEU A 29 -27.09 -30.93 -3.11
CA LEU A 29 -27.20 -29.47 -2.96
C LEU A 29 -25.84 -28.77 -3.15
N VAL A 30 -24.77 -29.31 -2.56
CA VAL A 30 -23.41 -28.79 -2.76
C VAL A 30 -22.97 -28.90 -4.22
N LEU A 31 -23.27 -30.03 -4.88
CA LEU A 31 -22.97 -30.19 -6.31
C LEU A 31 -23.78 -29.22 -7.18
N ALA A 32 -25.09 -29.10 -6.94
CA ALA A 32 -25.94 -28.16 -7.64
C ALA A 32 -25.45 -26.71 -7.46
N PHE A 33 -24.99 -26.35 -6.26
CA PHE A 33 -24.38 -25.05 -5.98
C PHE A 33 -23.06 -24.85 -6.73
N CYS A 34 -22.17 -25.85 -6.74
CA CYS A 34 -20.92 -25.80 -7.50
C CYS A 34 -21.19 -25.65 -9.01
N PHE A 35 -22.15 -26.39 -9.55
CA PHE A 35 -22.55 -26.27 -10.96
C PHE A 35 -23.17 -24.91 -11.26
N PHE A 36 -24.02 -24.37 -10.38
CA PHE A 36 -24.59 -23.04 -10.51
C PHE A 36 -23.51 -21.94 -10.55
N LEU A 37 -22.45 -22.07 -9.76
CA LEU A 37 -21.30 -21.16 -9.77
C LEU A 37 -20.30 -21.40 -10.92
N GLY A 38 -20.55 -22.37 -11.80
CA GLY A 38 -19.66 -22.72 -12.91
C GLY A 38 -18.40 -23.52 -12.50
N TRP A 39 -18.37 -24.11 -11.31
CA TRP A 39 -17.22 -24.84 -10.76
C TRP A 39 -17.23 -26.31 -11.19
N TYR A 40 -17.32 -26.57 -12.49
CA TYR A 40 -17.50 -27.92 -13.06
C TYR A 40 -16.34 -28.87 -12.72
N THR A 41 -15.09 -28.39 -12.82
CA THR A 41 -13.89 -29.20 -12.53
C THR A 41 -13.81 -29.57 -11.06
N PHE A 42 -14.09 -28.62 -10.15
CA PHE A 42 -14.16 -28.87 -8.72
C PHE A 42 -15.29 -29.85 -8.37
N ALA A 43 -16.47 -29.69 -8.98
CA ALA A 43 -17.59 -30.60 -8.78
C ALA A 43 -17.25 -32.04 -9.22
N LEU A 44 -16.57 -32.21 -10.36
CA LEU A 44 -16.10 -33.52 -10.83
C LEU A 44 -15.07 -34.15 -9.89
N PHE A 45 -14.10 -33.37 -9.41
CA PHE A 45 -13.14 -33.83 -8.40
C PHE A 45 -13.83 -34.24 -7.10
N LEU A 46 -14.79 -33.44 -6.63
CA LEU A 46 -15.57 -33.71 -5.43
C LEU A 46 -16.38 -35.00 -5.54
N ILE A 47 -17.00 -35.24 -6.71
CA ILE A 47 -17.68 -36.51 -7.02
C ILE A 47 -16.68 -37.65 -6.97
N ALA A 48 -15.56 -37.56 -7.70
CA ALA A 48 -14.56 -38.63 -7.77
C ALA A 48 -13.98 -38.97 -6.39
N TRP A 49 -13.67 -37.96 -5.57
CA TRP A 49 -13.15 -38.15 -4.22
C TRP A 49 -14.19 -38.79 -3.29
N ILE A 50 -15.38 -38.22 -3.18
CA ILE A 50 -16.39 -38.72 -2.23
C ILE A 50 -16.84 -40.13 -2.63
N THR A 51 -17.04 -40.39 -3.93
CA THR A 51 -17.40 -41.73 -4.40
C THR A 51 -16.25 -42.72 -4.22
N GLY A 52 -15.02 -42.36 -4.59
CA GLY A 52 -13.84 -43.20 -4.45
C GLY A 52 -13.51 -43.52 -2.99
N ALA A 53 -13.55 -42.54 -2.10
CA ALA A 53 -13.30 -42.71 -0.68
C ALA A 53 -14.36 -43.61 -0.03
N ARG A 54 -15.65 -43.41 -0.35
CA ARG A 54 -16.74 -44.25 0.16
C ARG A 54 -16.69 -45.67 -0.40
N TRP A 55 -16.32 -45.83 -1.66
CA TRP A 55 -16.09 -47.14 -2.26
C TRP A 55 -14.95 -47.86 -1.52
N ALA A 56 -13.82 -47.18 -1.29
CA ALA A 56 -12.69 -47.75 -0.57
C ALA A 56 -13.05 -48.14 0.89
N ASP A 57 -13.88 -47.34 1.56
CA ASP A 57 -14.40 -47.63 2.90
C ASP A 57 -15.30 -48.88 2.91
N ASN A 58 -16.25 -48.95 1.97
CA ASN A 58 -17.20 -50.06 1.88
C ASN A 58 -16.53 -51.40 1.52
N GLU A 59 -15.47 -51.38 0.71
CA GLU A 59 -14.68 -52.56 0.35
C GLU A 59 -13.65 -52.93 1.44
N GLY A 60 -13.58 -52.19 2.55
CA GLY A 60 -12.66 -52.43 3.66
C GLY A 60 -11.19 -52.10 3.34
N TYR A 61 -10.90 -51.41 2.23
CA TYR A 61 -9.53 -51.01 1.89
C TYR A 61 -8.97 -49.99 2.88
N LEU A 62 -9.81 -49.10 3.42
CA LEU A 62 -9.37 -48.07 4.38
C LEU A 62 -8.99 -48.67 5.74
N GLU A 63 -9.80 -49.59 6.26
CA GLU A 63 -9.57 -50.25 7.55
C GLU A 63 -8.22 -50.98 7.57
N LYS A 64 -7.81 -51.57 6.44
CA LYS A 64 -6.49 -52.21 6.27
C LYS A 64 -5.30 -51.27 6.57
N TYR A 65 -5.47 -49.97 6.39
CA TYR A 65 -4.44 -48.96 6.60
C TYR A 65 -4.70 -48.08 7.84
N ASN A 66 -5.57 -48.51 8.77
CA ASN A 66 -6.00 -47.70 9.91
C ASN A 66 -6.60 -46.34 9.49
N MET A 67 -7.31 -46.33 8.36
CA MET A 67 -8.04 -45.16 7.90
C MET A 67 -9.54 -45.38 8.09
N GLU A 68 -10.23 -44.33 8.52
CA GLU A 68 -11.68 -44.33 8.67
C GLU A 68 -12.28 -43.06 8.06
N LEU A 69 -13.52 -43.17 7.59
CA LEU A 69 -14.25 -42.02 7.08
C LEU A 69 -15.09 -41.35 8.19
N VAL A 70 -14.83 -40.06 8.40
CA VAL A 70 -15.50 -39.23 9.41
C VAL A 70 -16.35 -38.13 8.76
N TRP A 71 -17.18 -37.49 9.58
CA TRP A 71 -17.96 -36.29 9.24
C TRP A 71 -18.78 -36.48 7.96
N GLY A 72 -19.73 -37.41 8.00
CA GLY A 72 -20.62 -37.69 6.86
C GLY A 72 -19.98 -38.51 5.73
N ARG A 73 -18.88 -39.22 6.03
CA ARG A 73 -18.11 -40.04 5.09
C ARG A 73 -17.52 -39.25 3.92
N SER A 74 -16.87 -38.13 4.25
CA SER A 74 -16.26 -37.23 3.27
C SER A 74 -14.80 -36.93 3.59
N PHE A 75 -14.44 -36.96 4.88
CA PHE A 75 -13.08 -36.77 5.36
C PHE A 75 -12.48 -38.10 5.76
N LEU A 76 -11.20 -38.27 5.44
CA LEU A 76 -10.42 -39.45 5.75
C LEU A 76 -9.57 -39.17 6.99
N MET A 77 -9.85 -39.85 8.10
CA MET A 77 -9.00 -39.82 9.27
C MET A 77 -8.03 -41.00 9.19
N TRP A 78 -6.74 -40.69 9.13
CA TRP A 78 -5.69 -41.69 9.12
C TRP A 78 -5.02 -41.74 10.49
N ARG A 79 -5.20 -42.86 11.20
CA ARG A 79 -4.58 -43.12 12.50
C ARG A 79 -3.26 -43.84 12.30
N THR A 80 -2.21 -43.35 12.96
CA THR A 80 -0.86 -43.90 12.86
C THR A 80 -0.13 -43.87 14.20
N ASP A 81 0.79 -44.81 14.36
CA ASP A 81 1.77 -44.80 15.45
C ASP A 81 3.06 -44.06 15.04
N TRP A 82 3.15 -43.67 13.76
CA TRP A 82 4.28 -42.94 13.20
C TRP A 82 4.42 -41.57 13.90
N GLY A 83 5.49 -41.44 14.67
CA GLY A 83 5.77 -40.26 15.49
C GLY A 83 5.77 -40.53 17.00
N LYS A 84 5.17 -41.63 17.48
CA LYS A 84 5.15 -41.95 18.93
C LYS A 84 6.56 -42.14 19.50
N ASP A 85 7.42 -42.88 18.78
CA ASP A 85 8.82 -43.08 19.20
C ASP A 85 9.61 -41.78 19.21
N PHE A 86 9.33 -40.87 18.26
CA PHE A 86 9.94 -39.56 18.23
C PHE A 86 9.50 -38.72 19.44
N ILE A 87 8.20 -38.68 19.72
CA ILE A 87 7.64 -38.00 20.90
C ILE A 87 8.28 -38.56 22.16
N GLU A 88 8.33 -39.89 22.32
CA GLU A 88 8.91 -40.55 23.50
C GLU A 88 10.40 -40.21 23.66
N LYS A 89 11.16 -40.16 22.56
CA LYS A 89 12.58 -39.78 22.57
C LYS A 89 12.78 -38.32 22.95
N VAL A 90 11.94 -37.42 22.44
CA VAL A 90 12.03 -35.98 22.70
C VAL A 90 11.56 -35.64 24.11
N SER A 91 10.52 -36.31 24.62
CA SER A 91 9.94 -36.08 25.95
C SER A 91 10.81 -36.54 27.12
N GLN A 92 11.89 -37.30 26.87
CA GLN A 92 12.80 -37.80 27.92
C GLN A 92 13.41 -36.68 28.77
N LYS A 93 13.63 -35.50 28.18
CA LYS A 93 14.12 -34.31 28.90
C LYS A 93 12.98 -33.59 29.63
N THR A 94 12.38 -34.28 30.60
CA THR A 94 11.15 -33.82 31.29
C THR A 94 11.30 -32.44 31.93
N VAL A 95 12.40 -32.19 32.65
CA VAL A 95 12.63 -30.89 33.31
C VAL A 95 12.72 -29.75 32.29
N PHE A 96 13.38 -29.96 31.15
CA PHE A 96 13.48 -28.96 30.09
C PHE A 96 12.09 -28.60 29.56
N TRP A 97 11.30 -29.61 29.18
CA TRP A 97 9.96 -29.39 28.64
C TRP A 97 8.97 -28.82 29.65
N GLN A 98 9.10 -29.14 30.94
CA GLN A 98 8.31 -28.50 31.99
C GLN A 98 8.61 -27.00 32.08
N ARG A 99 9.88 -26.59 31.98
CA ARG A 99 10.27 -25.18 31.98
C ARG A 99 9.83 -24.45 30.71
N VAL A 100 9.94 -25.10 29.55
CA VAL A 100 9.40 -24.56 28.29
C VAL A 100 7.89 -24.37 28.40
N GLY A 101 7.16 -25.36 28.91
CA GLY A 101 5.72 -25.27 29.16
C GLY A 101 5.36 -24.16 30.14
N ASP A 102 6.15 -23.95 31.20
CA ASP A 102 5.95 -22.83 32.14
C ASP A 102 6.03 -21.48 31.43
N VAL A 103 7.05 -21.29 30.58
CA VAL A 103 7.20 -20.08 29.78
C VAL A 103 6.03 -19.92 28.82
N TRP A 104 5.63 -20.98 28.11
CA TRP A 104 4.50 -20.95 27.18
C TRP A 104 3.19 -20.59 27.86
N VAL A 105 2.88 -21.11 29.05
CA VAL A 105 1.67 -20.72 29.80
C VAL A 105 1.65 -19.21 30.04
N VAL A 106 2.75 -18.64 30.54
CA VAL A 106 2.84 -17.19 30.80
C VAL A 106 2.73 -16.40 29.50
N THR A 107 3.45 -16.80 28.45
CA THR A 107 3.39 -16.15 27.13
C THR A 107 1.98 -16.17 26.55
N VAL A 108 1.28 -17.30 26.62
CA VAL A 108 -0.10 -17.43 26.11
C VAL A 108 -1.06 -16.55 26.90
N PHE A 109 -0.93 -16.43 28.23
CA PHE A 109 -1.73 -15.48 28.99
C PHE A 109 -1.48 -14.02 28.58
N LEU A 110 -0.22 -13.64 28.36
CA LEU A 110 0.11 -12.29 27.91
C LEU A 110 -0.48 -12.01 26.52
N ILE A 111 -0.35 -12.95 25.59
CA ILE A 111 -0.93 -12.88 24.25
C ILE A 111 -2.46 -12.80 24.35
N MET A 112 -3.09 -13.62 25.18
CA MET A 112 -4.53 -13.66 25.37
C MET A 112 -5.07 -12.30 25.83
N ILE A 113 -4.44 -11.69 26.84
CA ILE A 113 -4.81 -10.35 27.32
C ILE A 113 -4.58 -9.32 26.22
N PHE A 114 -3.42 -9.35 25.57
CA PHE A 114 -3.07 -8.43 24.50
C PHE A 114 -4.06 -8.51 23.33
N MET A 115 -4.37 -9.70 22.84
CA MET A 115 -5.33 -9.95 21.76
C MET A 115 -6.73 -9.49 22.13
N PHE A 116 -7.18 -9.76 23.36
CA PHE A 116 -8.48 -9.29 23.80
C PHE A 116 -8.56 -7.75 23.85
N LEU A 117 -7.52 -7.08 24.38
CA LEU A 117 -7.44 -5.62 24.38
C LEU A 117 -7.35 -5.04 22.97
N LEU A 118 -6.60 -5.68 22.07
CA LEU A 118 -6.54 -5.31 20.66
C LEU A 118 -7.91 -5.41 19.98
N LEU A 119 -8.66 -6.49 20.21
CA LEU A 119 -9.99 -6.66 19.65
C LEU A 119 -10.97 -5.60 20.17
N LEU A 120 -10.88 -5.25 21.46
CA LEU A 120 -11.66 -4.16 22.04
C LEU A 120 -11.31 -2.81 21.41
N TRP A 121 -10.02 -2.52 21.27
CA TRP A 121 -9.56 -1.28 20.64
C TRP A 121 -9.97 -1.20 19.16
N GLN A 122 -9.79 -2.28 18.40
CA GLN A 122 -10.24 -2.33 17.00
C GLN A 122 -11.75 -2.14 16.88
N ALA A 123 -12.54 -2.66 17.81
CA ALA A 123 -13.98 -2.47 17.79
C ALA A 123 -14.39 -0.99 17.93
N THR A 124 -13.62 -0.16 18.63
CA THR A 124 -13.89 1.29 18.72
C THR A 124 -13.52 2.05 17.44
N LEU A 125 -12.62 1.51 16.61
CA LEU A 125 -12.25 2.11 15.32
C LEU A 125 -13.37 1.98 14.27
N ALA A 126 -14.36 1.11 14.48
CA ALA A 126 -15.47 0.91 13.54
C ALA A 126 -16.23 2.20 13.20
N TRP A 127 -16.31 3.14 14.14
CA TRP A 127 -16.94 4.46 13.94
C TRP A 127 -16.11 5.44 13.11
N GLN A 128 -14.83 5.14 12.87
CA GLN A 128 -13.91 6.00 12.12
C GLN A 128 -13.68 5.49 10.69
N ILE A 129 -14.01 4.23 10.43
CA ILE A 129 -13.78 3.59 9.12
C ILE A 129 -14.93 3.97 8.17
N PRO A 130 -14.62 4.53 6.98
CA PRO A 130 -15.63 4.78 5.97
C PRO A 130 -16.35 3.49 5.54
N LYS A 131 -17.66 3.56 5.33
CA LYS A 131 -18.47 2.39 4.91
C LYS A 131 -17.92 1.68 3.66
N SER A 132 -17.33 2.45 2.73
CA SER A 132 -16.70 1.96 1.50
C SER A 132 -15.43 1.14 1.72
N ALA A 133 -14.71 1.37 2.83
CA ALA A 133 -13.46 0.67 3.18
C ALA A 133 -13.68 -0.62 3.99
N SER A 134 -14.93 -1.07 4.10
CA SER A 134 -15.28 -2.24 4.94
C SER A 134 -14.73 -3.56 4.39
N VAL A 135 -14.04 -4.33 5.24
CA VAL A 135 -13.41 -5.60 4.87
C VAL A 135 -14.46 -6.62 4.40
N SER A 136 -14.19 -7.29 3.28
CA SER A 136 -15.04 -8.36 2.74
C SER A 136 -14.99 -9.61 3.63
N PRO A 137 -16.12 -10.30 3.88
CA PRO A 137 -16.14 -11.56 4.64
C PRO A 137 -15.18 -12.63 4.09
N LYS A 138 -14.89 -12.63 2.78
CA LYS A 138 -13.95 -13.57 2.14
C LYS A 138 -12.53 -13.47 2.71
N MET A 139 -12.13 -12.30 3.21
CA MET A 139 -10.78 -12.04 3.75
C MET A 139 -10.54 -12.67 5.12
N MET A 140 -11.60 -13.06 5.85
CA MET A 140 -11.50 -13.62 7.21
C MET A 140 -11.24 -15.14 7.20
N ILE A 141 -11.56 -15.82 6.11
CA ILE A 141 -11.36 -17.26 6.02
C ILE A 141 -9.86 -17.51 5.87
N GLY A 142 -9.21 -18.12 6.86
CA GLY A 142 -7.77 -18.42 6.85
C GLY A 142 -7.35 -19.59 5.96
N LEU A 143 -8.19 -20.04 5.02
CA LEU A 143 -7.92 -21.19 4.17
C LEU A 143 -7.19 -20.75 2.88
N PRO A 144 -6.03 -21.37 2.56
CA PRO A 144 -5.30 -21.08 1.32
C PRO A 144 -6.17 -21.24 0.06
N GLY A 145 -6.04 -20.30 -0.88
CA GLY A 145 -6.79 -20.29 -2.15
C GLY A 145 -8.26 -19.83 -2.05
N LEU A 146 -8.89 -19.91 -0.87
CA LEU A 146 -10.18 -19.25 -0.62
C LEU A 146 -9.97 -17.80 -0.20
N ASN A 147 -8.99 -17.55 0.66
CA ASN A 147 -8.51 -16.21 0.93
C ASN A 147 -7.67 -15.72 -0.26
N PRO A 148 -8.01 -14.60 -0.92
CA PRO A 148 -7.21 -14.09 -2.04
C PRO A 148 -5.79 -13.68 -1.62
N VAL A 149 -5.56 -13.47 -0.33
CA VAL A 149 -4.26 -13.08 0.24
C VAL A 149 -3.34 -14.29 0.45
N ILE A 150 -3.90 -15.48 0.73
CA ILE A 150 -3.11 -16.67 1.09
C ILE A 150 -2.89 -17.52 -0.18
N PRO A 151 -1.67 -17.56 -0.74
CA PRO A 151 -1.36 -18.37 -1.90
C PRO A 151 -1.54 -19.84 -1.59
N LEU A 152 -2.12 -20.59 -2.53
CA LEU A 152 -2.56 -21.96 -2.31
C LEU A 152 -1.43 -22.87 -1.81
N TRP A 153 -0.31 -22.94 -2.52
CA TRP A 153 0.73 -23.94 -2.23
C TRP A 153 1.60 -23.57 -1.03
N TYR A 154 2.06 -22.32 -0.93
CA TYR A 154 2.81 -21.88 0.26
C TYR A 154 1.92 -21.89 1.50
N GLY A 155 0.66 -21.53 1.37
CA GLY A 155 -0.32 -21.60 2.44
C GLY A 155 -0.58 -23.03 2.92
N ILE A 156 -0.77 -24.00 2.01
CA ILE A 156 -0.94 -25.41 2.38
C ILE A 156 0.31 -25.93 3.10
N LEU A 157 1.51 -25.67 2.56
CA LEU A 157 2.77 -26.07 3.19
C LEU A 157 2.88 -25.54 4.62
N ALA A 158 2.66 -24.24 4.78
CA ALA A 158 2.78 -23.56 6.06
C ALA A 158 1.68 -23.99 7.05
N LEU A 159 0.46 -24.23 6.59
CA LEU A 159 -0.63 -24.78 7.40
C LEU A 159 -0.29 -26.19 7.90
N VAL A 160 0.18 -27.08 7.03
CA VAL A 160 0.60 -28.44 7.42
C VAL A 160 1.68 -28.39 8.49
N ILE A 161 2.71 -27.53 8.30
CA ILE A 161 3.77 -27.36 9.29
C ILE A 161 3.19 -26.83 10.61
N ALA A 162 2.35 -25.80 10.57
CA ALA A 162 1.74 -25.22 11.76
C ALA A 162 0.92 -26.24 12.55
N MET A 163 0.18 -27.10 11.87
CA MET A 163 -0.66 -28.11 12.50
C MET A 163 0.14 -29.28 13.04
N VAL A 164 1.12 -29.79 12.28
CA VAL A 164 2.00 -30.86 12.75
C VAL A 164 2.76 -30.41 13.99
N VAL A 165 3.33 -29.20 14.00
CA VAL A 165 4.05 -28.67 15.16
C VAL A 165 3.14 -28.52 16.36
N HIS A 166 1.95 -27.95 16.17
CA HIS A 166 0.94 -27.78 17.21
C HIS A 166 0.61 -29.11 17.90
N GLU A 167 0.22 -30.09 17.09
CA GLU A 167 -0.24 -31.40 17.56
C GLU A 167 0.89 -32.22 18.19
N PHE A 168 2.07 -32.25 17.57
CA PHE A 168 3.23 -32.92 18.16
C PHE A 168 3.63 -32.30 19.51
N SER A 169 3.45 -30.99 19.68
CA SER A 169 3.76 -30.32 20.94
C SER A 169 2.80 -30.74 22.07
N HIS A 170 1.51 -30.90 21.77
CA HIS A 170 0.55 -31.52 22.69
C HIS A 170 1.00 -32.94 23.06
N GLY A 171 1.44 -33.74 22.09
CA GLY A 171 1.97 -35.09 22.32
C GLY A 171 3.20 -35.11 23.23
N ILE A 172 4.17 -34.22 23.01
CA ILE A 172 5.38 -34.11 23.83
C ILE A 172 5.00 -33.76 25.27
N LEU A 173 4.17 -32.74 25.50
CA LEU A 173 3.79 -32.33 26.85
C LEU A 173 2.85 -33.33 27.53
N SER A 174 2.08 -34.10 26.77
CA SER A 174 1.31 -35.25 27.29
C SER A 174 2.24 -36.29 27.90
N ARG A 175 3.27 -36.72 27.16
CA ARG A 175 4.25 -37.70 27.66
C ARG A 175 5.07 -37.17 28.84
N VAL A 176 5.44 -35.89 28.83
CA VAL A 176 6.12 -35.22 29.96
C VAL A 176 5.24 -35.18 31.22
N ALA A 177 3.92 -35.06 31.06
CA ALA A 177 2.94 -35.15 32.14
C ALA A 177 2.54 -36.59 32.49
N ASN A 178 3.19 -37.59 31.90
CA ASN A 178 2.90 -39.02 32.07
C ASN A 178 1.49 -39.43 31.61
N VAL A 179 0.89 -38.68 30.69
CA VAL A 179 -0.34 -39.03 29.98
C VAL A 179 0.01 -39.87 28.75
N LYS A 180 -0.77 -40.92 28.48
CA LYS A 180 -0.58 -41.75 27.29
C LYS A 180 -1.13 -41.07 26.04
N VAL A 181 -0.42 -41.21 24.93
CA VAL A 181 -0.88 -40.81 23.59
C VAL A 181 -1.48 -42.03 22.91
N LYS A 182 -2.80 -42.06 22.77
CA LYS A 182 -3.57 -43.19 22.21
C LYS A 182 -3.35 -43.33 20.72
N ALA A 183 -3.46 -42.24 19.99
CA ALA A 183 -3.28 -42.21 18.54
C ALA A 183 -2.66 -40.87 18.11
N LEU A 184 -1.95 -40.93 16.99
CA LEU A 184 -1.57 -39.76 16.19
C LEU A 184 -2.27 -39.90 14.85
N GLY A 185 -2.46 -38.81 14.12
CA GLY A 185 -2.98 -38.95 12.78
C GLY A 185 -3.11 -37.67 11.99
N LEU A 186 -3.57 -37.85 10.76
CA LEU A 186 -3.93 -36.78 9.85
C LEU A 186 -5.41 -36.88 9.49
N LEU A 187 -6.08 -35.74 9.51
CA LEU A 187 -7.38 -35.59 8.89
C LEU A 187 -7.16 -35.05 7.48
N MET A 188 -7.58 -35.83 6.50
CA MET A 188 -7.38 -35.57 5.10
C MET A 188 -8.73 -35.30 4.44
N PHE A 189 -8.75 -34.28 3.60
CA PHE A 189 -9.69 -34.22 2.48
C PHE A 189 -8.88 -34.50 1.20
N PHE A 190 -9.08 -33.75 0.11
CA PHE A 190 -8.16 -33.81 -1.03
C PHE A 190 -6.70 -33.53 -0.64
N PHE A 191 -6.49 -32.70 0.39
CA PHE A 191 -5.21 -32.36 1.00
C PHE A 191 -5.32 -32.49 2.53
N PRO A 192 -4.20 -32.51 3.28
CA PRO A 192 -4.25 -32.52 4.74
C PRO A 192 -4.96 -31.27 5.26
N VAL A 193 -6.08 -31.47 5.96
CA VAL A 193 -6.88 -30.40 6.58
C VAL A 193 -6.73 -30.36 8.10
N GLY A 194 -6.17 -31.43 8.68
CA GLY A 194 -6.05 -31.69 10.10
C GLY A 194 -4.82 -32.53 10.41
N ALA A 195 -4.20 -32.28 11.54
CA ALA A 195 -3.40 -33.26 12.27
C ALA A 195 -4.06 -33.42 13.64
N PHE A 196 -3.83 -34.53 14.31
CA PHE A 196 -4.32 -34.70 15.68
C PHE A 196 -3.39 -35.57 16.51
N VAL A 197 -3.33 -35.25 17.80
CA VAL A 197 -2.82 -36.13 18.85
C VAL A 197 -3.93 -36.37 19.85
N GLU A 198 -4.22 -37.64 20.14
CA GLU A 198 -5.23 -38.04 21.13
C GLU A 198 -4.56 -38.45 22.45
N PRO A 199 -4.41 -37.52 23.42
CA PRO A 199 -4.05 -37.88 24.79
C PRO A 199 -5.21 -38.62 25.50
N ASP A 200 -4.88 -39.42 26.53
CA ASP A 200 -5.89 -40.07 27.35
C ASP A 200 -6.65 -39.04 28.20
N GLU A 201 -7.93 -38.79 27.85
CA GLU A 201 -8.79 -37.81 28.53
C GLU A 201 -9.02 -38.09 30.02
N GLU A 202 -9.08 -39.35 30.44
CA GLU A 202 -9.32 -39.70 31.84
C GLU A 202 -8.06 -39.44 32.69
N GLU A 203 -6.88 -39.77 32.14
CA GLU A 203 -5.60 -39.39 32.73
C GLU A 203 -5.48 -37.85 32.81
N MET A 204 -5.91 -37.12 31.77
CA MET A 204 -5.90 -35.64 31.75
C MET A 204 -6.80 -34.99 32.82
N LYS A 205 -7.99 -35.53 33.06
CA LYS A 205 -8.91 -35.00 34.09
C LYS A 205 -8.29 -35.05 35.48
N SER A 206 -7.45 -36.06 35.74
CA SER A 206 -6.78 -36.27 37.02
C SER A 206 -5.53 -35.39 37.24
N MET A 207 -5.06 -34.68 36.21
CA MET A 207 -3.84 -33.86 36.26
C MET A 207 -3.98 -32.64 37.18
N LYS A 208 -2.85 -32.18 37.71
CA LYS A 208 -2.79 -30.87 38.35
C LYS A 208 -3.07 -29.78 37.30
N LYS A 209 -3.84 -28.76 37.68
CA LYS A 209 -4.23 -27.64 36.80
C LYS A 209 -3.05 -27.03 36.06
N TRP A 210 -1.95 -26.75 36.77
CA TRP A 210 -0.76 -26.16 36.14
C TRP A 210 -0.11 -27.09 35.10
N GLU A 211 -0.07 -28.40 35.34
CA GLU A 211 0.44 -29.38 34.38
C GLU A 211 -0.47 -29.49 33.15
N ARG A 212 -1.79 -29.37 33.35
CA ARG A 212 -2.78 -29.37 32.29
C ARG A 212 -2.73 -28.07 31.46
N MET A 213 -2.52 -26.92 32.10
CA MET A 213 -2.29 -25.65 31.41
C MET A 213 -1.03 -25.68 30.54
N ARG A 214 0.05 -26.32 30.99
CA ARG A 214 1.25 -26.53 30.14
C ARG A 214 0.90 -27.30 28.87
N LEU A 215 0.10 -28.35 29.00
CA LEU A 215 -0.38 -29.14 27.86
C LEU A 215 -1.19 -28.28 26.89
N TYR A 216 -2.20 -27.55 27.36
CA TYR A 216 -2.95 -26.63 26.48
C TYR A 216 -2.07 -25.53 25.88
N ALA A 217 -1.06 -25.03 26.59
CA ALA A 217 -0.14 -24.02 26.06
C ALA A 217 0.82 -24.56 25.00
N ALA A 218 0.92 -25.89 24.82
CA ALA A 218 1.83 -26.51 23.86
C ALA A 218 1.55 -26.08 22.43
N GLY A 219 0.28 -26.09 22.03
CA GLY A 219 -0.17 -25.71 20.71
C GLY A 219 0.22 -24.27 20.34
N PRO A 220 -0.37 -23.23 20.98
CA PRO A 220 -0.06 -21.85 20.69
C PRO A 220 1.41 -21.48 20.97
N GLY A 221 2.03 -22.05 22.01
CA GLY A 221 3.42 -21.77 22.38
C GLY A 221 4.42 -22.26 21.34
N SER A 222 4.24 -23.48 20.82
CA SER A 222 5.13 -24.04 19.79
C SER A 222 5.02 -23.31 18.45
N ASN A 223 3.79 -22.99 18.03
CA ASN A 223 3.57 -22.20 16.82
C ASN A 223 4.23 -20.81 16.92
N MET A 224 4.20 -20.16 18.09
CA MET A 224 4.91 -18.89 18.29
C MET A 224 6.43 -19.04 18.13
N VAL A 225 7.01 -20.14 18.63
CA VAL A 225 8.44 -20.42 18.46
C VAL A 225 8.80 -20.62 16.99
N ILE A 226 8.00 -21.39 16.25
CA ILE A 226 8.20 -21.57 14.80
C ILE A 226 8.04 -20.26 14.06
N ALA A 227 7.04 -19.45 14.41
CA ALA A 227 6.87 -18.12 13.83
C ALA A 227 8.12 -17.26 14.00
N ILE A 228 8.69 -17.21 15.21
CA ILE A 228 9.91 -16.44 15.49
C ILE A 228 11.11 -16.96 14.68
N ILE A 229 11.31 -18.28 14.64
CA ILE A 229 12.42 -18.89 13.88
C ILE A 229 12.31 -18.56 12.39
N PHE A 230 11.14 -18.78 11.80
CA PHE A 230 10.96 -18.54 10.37
C PHE A 230 10.88 -17.05 10.01
N SER A 231 10.45 -16.20 10.95
CA SER A 231 10.58 -14.76 10.79
C SER A 231 12.04 -14.36 10.69
N PHE A 232 12.89 -14.87 11.59
CA PHE A 232 14.33 -14.60 11.56
C PHE A 232 15.00 -15.16 10.30
N LEU A 233 14.65 -16.39 9.89
CA LEU A 233 15.17 -16.97 8.65
C LEU A 233 14.75 -16.15 7.43
N PHE A 234 13.50 -15.69 7.37
CA PHE A 234 13.07 -14.82 6.28
C PHE A 234 13.79 -13.47 6.31
N SER A 235 13.70 -12.72 7.41
CA SER A 235 14.21 -11.35 7.47
C SER A 235 15.74 -11.31 7.48
N SER A 236 16.37 -11.98 8.44
CA SER A 236 17.80 -11.81 8.75
C SER A 236 18.72 -12.77 8.00
N VAL A 237 18.18 -13.76 7.29
CA VAL A 237 18.98 -14.68 6.46
C VAL A 237 18.66 -14.50 4.98
N MET A 238 17.39 -14.59 4.59
CA MET A 238 17.01 -14.49 3.17
C MET A 238 17.01 -13.04 2.70
N VAL A 239 16.16 -12.18 3.27
CA VAL A 239 15.99 -10.80 2.80
C VAL A 239 17.23 -9.95 3.05
N ALA A 240 17.91 -10.12 4.19
CA ALA A 240 19.18 -9.44 4.48
C ALA A 240 20.33 -9.81 3.52
N SER A 241 20.16 -10.84 2.69
CA SER A 241 21.13 -11.20 1.64
C SER A 241 20.80 -10.60 0.28
N LEU A 242 19.72 -9.82 0.16
CA LEU A 242 19.32 -9.22 -1.11
C LEU A 242 20.09 -7.92 -1.36
N GLU A 243 20.68 -7.82 -2.53
CA GLU A 243 21.23 -6.58 -3.07
C GLU A 243 20.53 -6.23 -4.39
N PRO A 244 20.46 -4.95 -4.77
CA PRO A 244 19.95 -4.55 -6.07
C PRO A 244 20.82 -5.16 -7.18
N SER A 245 20.16 -5.61 -8.26
CA SER A 245 20.84 -6.27 -9.39
C SER A 245 21.53 -5.26 -10.32
N SER A 246 21.24 -3.97 -10.16
CA SER A 246 21.78 -2.87 -10.94
C SER A 246 21.72 -1.59 -10.12
N ASP A 247 22.65 -0.67 -10.38
CA ASP A 247 22.62 0.67 -9.81
C ASP A 247 21.41 1.45 -10.39
N GLY A 248 20.76 2.26 -9.56
CA GLY A 248 19.55 2.96 -9.96
C GLY A 248 18.65 3.34 -8.80
N VAL A 249 17.52 3.97 -9.14
CA VAL A 249 16.48 4.34 -8.18
C VAL A 249 15.13 3.74 -8.55
N LEU A 250 14.40 3.21 -7.57
CA LEU A 250 13.06 2.68 -7.79
C LEU A 250 12.04 3.81 -7.91
N SER A 251 11.20 3.75 -8.94
CA SER A 251 9.94 4.47 -8.98
C SER A 251 9.01 3.95 -7.88
N ALA A 252 8.86 4.72 -6.80
CA ALA A 252 8.00 4.37 -5.66
C ALA A 252 6.53 4.69 -5.95
N SER A 253 6.27 5.81 -6.62
CA SER A 253 4.94 6.22 -7.06
C SER A 253 5.02 7.11 -8.29
N VAL A 254 3.99 7.05 -9.12
CA VAL A 254 3.83 7.87 -10.32
C VAL A 254 2.52 8.65 -10.19
N VAL A 255 2.58 9.96 -10.42
CA VAL A 255 1.45 10.89 -10.36
C VAL A 255 0.74 10.88 -11.70
N LEU A 256 -0.60 10.76 -11.68
CA LEU A 256 -1.44 10.79 -12.87
C LEU A 256 -1.40 12.16 -13.56
N ASP A 257 -1.52 12.18 -14.89
CA ASP A 257 -1.54 13.40 -15.71
C ASP A 257 -0.24 14.21 -15.69
N TYR A 258 0.89 13.55 -15.41
CA TYR A 258 2.23 14.13 -15.50
C TYR A 258 3.09 13.32 -16.47
N GLY A 259 4.14 13.95 -16.99
CA GLY A 259 4.96 13.40 -18.07
C GLY A 259 5.44 11.96 -17.88
N GLY A 260 5.74 11.55 -16.64
CA GLY A 260 6.18 10.20 -16.35
C GLY A 260 5.08 9.16 -16.60
N GLU A 261 3.85 9.42 -16.15
CA GLU A 261 2.71 8.54 -16.39
C GLU A 261 2.32 8.53 -17.87
N GLU A 262 2.26 9.71 -18.50
CA GLU A 262 1.94 9.84 -19.93
C GLU A 262 2.92 9.08 -20.84
N ALA A 263 4.20 9.07 -20.44
CA ALA A 263 5.23 8.29 -21.12
C ALA A 263 5.08 6.78 -20.89
N GLY A 264 4.36 6.35 -19.85
CA GLY A 264 4.15 4.94 -19.50
C GLY A 264 5.07 4.42 -18.41
N LEU A 265 5.69 5.30 -17.60
CA LEU A 265 6.44 4.88 -16.41
C LEU A 265 5.47 4.40 -15.32
N GLU A 266 5.78 3.27 -14.71
CA GLU A 266 4.98 2.66 -13.64
C GLU A 266 5.79 2.56 -12.33
N PRO A 267 5.12 2.44 -11.18
CA PRO A 267 5.80 2.05 -9.94
C PRO A 267 6.55 0.72 -10.10
N TRP A 268 7.66 0.57 -9.38
CA TRP A 268 8.58 -0.58 -9.43
C TRP A 268 9.45 -0.70 -10.68
N MET A 269 9.51 0.31 -11.54
CA MET A 269 10.58 0.44 -12.52
C MET A 269 11.85 1.00 -11.86
N LEU A 270 13.02 0.45 -12.20
CA LEU A 270 14.31 0.96 -11.73
C LEU A 270 14.86 1.95 -12.75
N ILE A 271 14.93 3.23 -12.41
CA ILE A 271 15.52 4.28 -13.25
C ILE A 271 17.04 4.18 -13.14
N THR A 272 17.69 4.00 -14.29
CA THR A 272 19.15 3.78 -14.40
C THR A 272 19.86 4.94 -15.06
N GLU A 273 19.19 5.67 -15.98
CA GLU A 273 19.77 6.83 -16.65
C GLU A 273 18.69 7.88 -16.97
N VAL A 274 19.09 9.15 -16.98
CA VAL A 274 18.29 10.30 -17.44
C VAL A 274 19.18 11.17 -18.33
N ASN A 275 18.78 11.40 -19.59
CA ASN A 275 19.56 12.16 -20.59
C ASN A 275 21.04 11.74 -20.68
N ASP A 276 21.28 10.44 -20.82
CA ASP A 276 22.63 9.83 -20.88
C ASP A 276 23.48 10.01 -19.59
N GLN A 277 22.92 10.59 -18.52
CA GLN A 277 23.54 10.65 -17.20
C GLN A 277 23.12 9.42 -16.38
N THR A 278 24.09 8.67 -15.87
CA THR A 278 23.84 7.51 -15.01
C THR A 278 23.29 7.94 -13.65
N ILE A 279 22.24 7.27 -13.21
CA ILE A 279 21.60 7.47 -11.92
C ILE A 279 21.97 6.28 -11.03
N SER A 280 22.71 6.50 -9.96
CA SER A 280 23.06 5.43 -9.01
C SER A 280 22.21 5.46 -7.75
N ASN A 281 21.66 6.63 -7.40
CA ASN A 281 20.91 6.84 -6.16
C ASN A 281 19.97 8.06 -6.29
N SER A 282 19.14 8.29 -5.27
CA SER A 282 18.12 9.35 -5.24
C SER A 282 18.69 10.77 -5.26
N GLU A 283 19.92 10.96 -4.76
CA GLU A 283 20.62 12.25 -4.81
C GLU A 283 21.05 12.56 -6.24
N ASP A 284 21.64 11.58 -6.95
CA ASP A 284 21.97 11.71 -8.38
C ASP A 284 20.72 12.09 -9.18
N PHE A 285 19.63 11.34 -9.01
CA PHE A 285 18.36 11.61 -9.68
C PHE A 285 17.87 13.03 -9.42
N THR A 286 17.93 13.49 -8.18
CA THR A 286 17.50 14.85 -7.79
C THR A 286 18.39 15.91 -8.45
N ASN A 287 19.71 15.70 -8.48
CA ASN A 287 20.66 16.62 -9.09
C ASN A 287 20.40 16.75 -10.60
N VAL A 288 20.27 15.62 -11.31
CA VAL A 288 19.98 15.62 -12.76
C VAL A 288 18.64 16.32 -13.05
N MET A 289 17.58 16.01 -12.31
CA MET A 289 16.28 16.64 -12.51
C MET A 289 16.29 18.15 -12.22
N ASN A 290 17.11 18.63 -11.28
CA ASN A 290 17.22 20.06 -11.00
C ASN A 290 17.92 20.87 -12.13
N GLU A 291 18.64 20.20 -13.04
CA GLU A 291 19.22 20.79 -14.24
C GLU A 291 18.21 20.88 -15.40
N THR A 292 17.06 20.20 -15.30
CA THR A 292 16.02 20.19 -16.33
C THR A 292 15.00 21.33 -16.18
N TYR A 293 14.29 21.63 -17.26
CA TYR A 293 13.24 22.66 -17.30
C TYR A 293 11.89 22.10 -17.76
N ALA A 294 10.80 22.80 -17.42
CA ALA A 294 9.45 22.42 -17.82
C ALA A 294 9.29 22.47 -19.36
N GLY A 295 8.54 21.52 -19.92
CA GLY A 295 8.36 21.34 -21.37
C GLY A 295 9.53 20.63 -22.08
N GLN A 296 10.67 20.44 -21.40
CA GLN A 296 11.79 19.69 -21.95
C GLN A 296 11.41 18.22 -22.18
N VAL A 297 11.73 17.67 -23.35
CA VAL A 297 11.63 16.22 -23.60
C VAL A 297 12.96 15.57 -23.22
N ILE A 298 12.91 14.60 -22.32
CA ILE A 298 14.07 13.86 -21.82
C ILE A 298 13.96 12.36 -22.12
N ASN A 299 15.10 11.69 -22.28
CA ASN A 299 15.14 10.23 -22.36
C ASN A 299 15.38 9.65 -20.96
N VAL A 300 14.55 8.69 -20.54
CA VAL A 300 14.66 8.00 -19.26
C VAL A 300 14.83 6.51 -19.52
N SER A 301 16.00 5.96 -19.17
CA SER A 301 16.29 4.53 -19.28
C SER A 301 15.97 3.83 -17.97
N VAL A 302 15.16 2.78 -18.03
CA VAL A 302 14.72 2.02 -16.86
C VAL A 302 14.89 0.52 -17.06
N LEU A 303 14.94 -0.23 -15.95
CA LEU A 303 14.71 -1.67 -15.93
C LEU A 303 13.28 -1.94 -15.46
N ASN A 304 12.43 -2.38 -16.39
CA ASN A 304 11.08 -2.86 -16.10
C ASN A 304 11.12 -4.38 -15.94
N LYS A 305 10.98 -4.88 -14.71
CA LYS A 305 11.11 -6.31 -14.38
C LYS A 305 12.40 -6.92 -14.95
N GLY A 306 13.50 -6.18 -14.87
CA GLY A 306 14.82 -6.57 -15.38
C GLY A 306 14.99 -6.44 -16.91
N THR A 307 13.97 -6.00 -17.64
CA THR A 307 14.07 -5.71 -19.08
C THR A 307 14.40 -4.23 -19.28
N PRO A 308 15.46 -3.87 -20.01
CA PRO A 308 15.78 -2.48 -20.28
C PRO A 308 14.76 -1.88 -21.25
N GLU A 309 14.19 -0.74 -20.86
CA GLU A 309 13.24 0.06 -21.63
C GLU A 309 13.66 1.53 -21.56
N THR A 310 13.37 2.30 -22.62
CA THR A 310 13.66 3.74 -22.66
C THR A 310 12.38 4.48 -23.02
N TYR A 311 12.10 5.51 -22.23
CA TYR A 311 10.91 6.34 -22.34
C TYR A 311 11.29 7.76 -22.69
N GLN A 312 10.54 8.38 -23.61
CA GLN A 312 10.61 9.82 -23.84
C GLN A 312 9.57 10.49 -22.95
N VAL A 313 10.03 11.34 -22.05
CA VAL A 313 9.22 12.01 -21.05
C VAL A 313 9.23 13.50 -21.35
N THR A 314 8.06 14.07 -21.62
CA THR A 314 7.89 15.52 -21.65
C THR A 314 7.71 16.00 -20.22
N LEU A 315 8.64 16.81 -19.72
CA LEU A 315 8.61 17.26 -18.34
C LEU A 315 7.49 18.28 -18.13
N SER A 316 6.70 18.08 -17.08
CA SER A 316 5.80 19.09 -16.56
C SER A 316 6.57 20.07 -15.68
N ASP A 317 5.89 21.07 -15.13
CA ASP A 317 6.51 21.95 -14.17
C ASP A 317 6.42 21.46 -12.71
N LYS A 318 7.53 21.60 -12.00
CA LYS A 318 7.65 21.25 -10.59
C LYS A 318 6.87 22.20 -9.69
N GLY A 319 7.02 23.51 -9.90
CA GLY A 319 6.28 24.56 -9.19
C GLY A 319 4.76 24.36 -9.26
N SER A 320 4.19 24.11 -10.44
CA SER A 320 2.77 23.83 -10.64
C SER A 320 2.30 22.63 -9.82
N TYR A 321 3.07 21.55 -9.78
CA TYR A 321 2.74 20.38 -8.96
C TYR A 321 2.72 20.73 -7.47
N PHE A 322 3.75 21.42 -6.97
CA PHE A 322 3.80 21.80 -5.56
C PHE A 322 2.73 22.82 -5.20
N LEU A 323 2.46 23.82 -6.03
CA LEU A 323 1.34 24.74 -5.83
C LEU A 323 0.01 23.97 -5.80
N LYS A 324 -0.21 23.02 -6.72
CA LYS A 324 -1.46 22.23 -6.84
C LYS A 324 -1.67 21.20 -5.74
N TYR A 325 -0.64 20.56 -5.21
CA TYR A 325 -0.82 19.45 -4.25
C TYR A 325 -0.23 19.72 -2.87
N TYR A 326 0.79 20.58 -2.77
CA TYR A 326 1.56 20.84 -1.55
C TYR A 326 1.97 22.32 -1.42
N PRO A 327 1.03 23.28 -1.44
CA PRO A 327 1.35 24.71 -1.54
C PRO A 327 2.25 25.22 -0.41
N ASN A 328 2.14 24.64 0.79
CA ASN A 328 3.01 24.97 1.94
C ASN A 328 4.48 24.56 1.75
N ASN A 329 4.77 23.69 0.78
CA ASN A 329 6.11 23.19 0.45
C ASN A 329 6.64 23.81 -0.85
N TYR A 330 5.88 24.72 -1.48
CA TYR A 330 6.32 25.43 -2.67
C TYR A 330 7.40 26.46 -2.32
N GLU A 331 8.43 26.52 -3.16
CA GLU A 331 9.46 27.55 -3.15
C GLU A 331 9.60 28.14 -4.54
N THR A 332 9.89 29.44 -4.64
CA THR A 332 9.90 30.19 -5.92
C THR A 332 10.84 29.60 -6.97
N TRP A 333 11.94 28.97 -6.57
CA TRP A 333 12.90 28.34 -7.49
C TRP A 333 12.37 27.07 -8.17
N MET A 334 11.26 26.50 -7.69
CA MET A 334 10.70 25.27 -8.25
C MET A 334 9.98 25.52 -9.59
N SER A 335 9.45 26.72 -9.80
CA SER A 335 8.79 27.07 -11.06
C SER A 335 9.80 27.17 -12.20
N GLY A 336 9.41 26.67 -13.37
CA GLY A 336 10.28 26.48 -14.54
C GLY A 336 11.12 25.21 -14.50
N LYS A 337 11.20 24.49 -13.37
CA LYS A 337 12.00 23.26 -13.26
C LYS A 337 11.23 22.05 -13.74
N GLY A 338 11.93 21.17 -14.45
CA GLY A 338 11.36 19.95 -14.99
C GLY A 338 10.89 18.98 -13.90
N PHE A 339 9.71 18.43 -14.10
CA PHE A 339 9.07 17.49 -13.19
C PHE A 339 8.36 16.38 -13.95
N MET A 340 8.75 15.14 -13.67
CA MET A 340 8.16 13.97 -14.32
C MET A 340 6.97 13.36 -13.55
N GLY A 341 6.64 13.85 -12.35
CA GLY A 341 5.58 13.23 -11.54
C GLY A 341 5.97 11.87 -10.94
N ILE A 342 7.25 11.62 -10.66
CA ILE A 342 7.71 10.35 -10.07
C ILE A 342 8.40 10.60 -8.73
N ALA A 343 7.98 9.85 -7.70
CA ALA A 343 8.72 9.77 -6.45
C ALA A 343 9.66 8.57 -6.52
N VAL A 344 10.94 8.79 -6.18
CA VAL A 344 11.98 7.76 -6.26
C VAL A 344 12.44 7.33 -4.87
N VAL A 345 12.89 6.09 -4.74
CA VAL A 345 13.48 5.55 -3.51
C VAL A 345 14.69 4.68 -3.84
N ASN A 346 15.71 4.72 -3.00
CA ASN A 346 16.86 3.81 -3.14
C ASN A 346 16.42 2.36 -2.87
N PRO A 347 16.73 1.40 -3.76
CA PRO A 347 16.34 0.00 -3.59
C PRO A 347 16.77 -0.64 -2.28
N GLU A 348 17.92 -0.26 -1.74
CA GLU A 348 18.47 -0.75 -0.48
C GLU A 348 17.54 -0.45 0.68
N VAL A 349 16.87 0.72 0.68
CA VAL A 349 15.93 1.11 1.75
C VAL A 349 14.76 0.13 1.83
N VAL A 350 14.30 -0.37 0.68
CA VAL A 350 13.22 -1.35 0.61
C VAL A 350 13.70 -2.68 1.20
N ALA A 351 14.83 -3.21 0.75
CA ALA A 351 15.39 -4.46 1.27
C ALA A 351 15.72 -4.38 2.77
N ASP A 352 16.34 -3.29 3.22
CA ASP A 352 16.72 -3.07 4.61
C ASP A 352 15.51 -3.00 5.54
N SER A 353 14.42 -2.36 5.11
CA SER A 353 13.18 -2.29 5.89
C SER A 353 12.57 -3.67 6.13
N LEU A 354 12.68 -4.57 5.15
CA LEU A 354 12.18 -5.94 5.23
C LEU A 354 13.14 -6.87 6.00
N ALA A 355 14.44 -6.62 5.92
CA ALA A 355 15.48 -7.35 6.68
C ALA A 355 15.46 -7.00 8.18
N ASN A 356 15.12 -5.75 8.51
CA ASN A 356 15.16 -5.20 9.86
C ASN A 356 13.79 -4.67 10.30
N PRO A 357 12.74 -5.52 10.40
CA PRO A 357 11.38 -5.05 10.68
C PRO A 357 11.20 -4.37 12.05
N GLY A 358 12.17 -4.51 12.97
CA GLY A 358 12.16 -3.84 14.27
C GLY A 358 12.81 -2.45 14.30
N SER A 359 13.34 -1.95 13.18
CA SER A 359 14.14 -0.71 13.15
C SER A 359 13.32 0.58 13.16
N SER A 360 12.07 0.54 12.68
CA SER A 360 11.20 1.70 12.55
C SER A 360 9.87 1.54 13.29
N ALA A 361 9.28 2.66 13.68
CA ALA A 361 7.92 2.68 14.24
C ALA A 361 6.94 2.21 13.15
N GLY A 362 6.31 1.05 13.36
CA GLY A 362 5.40 0.44 12.39
C GLY A 362 6.06 -0.54 11.42
N GLY A 363 7.40 -0.67 11.38
CA GLY A 363 8.09 -1.62 10.51
C GLY A 363 7.63 -3.07 10.73
N MET A 364 7.42 -3.47 11.98
CA MET A 364 6.92 -4.82 12.30
C MET A 364 5.49 -5.02 11.81
N LEU A 365 4.68 -3.96 11.82
CA LEU A 365 3.32 -4.02 11.28
C LEU A 365 3.34 -4.14 9.75
N GLN A 366 4.19 -3.36 9.07
CA GLN A 366 4.41 -3.48 7.63
C GLN A 366 4.85 -4.90 7.27
N TYR A 367 5.81 -5.46 8.02
CA TYR A 367 6.32 -6.82 7.83
C TYR A 367 5.25 -7.91 7.99
N ILE A 368 4.35 -7.79 8.97
CA ILE A 368 3.22 -8.72 9.14
C ILE A 368 2.15 -8.52 8.05
N THR A 369 2.08 -7.33 7.44
CA THR A 369 1.03 -6.95 6.49
C THR A 369 1.41 -7.03 5.02
N LEU A 370 2.62 -7.50 4.68
CA LEU A 370 3.09 -7.68 3.30
C LEU A 370 2.10 -8.42 2.37
N PRO A 371 1.35 -9.45 2.81
CA PRO A 371 0.37 -10.11 1.96
C PRO A 371 -0.77 -9.18 1.53
N PHE A 372 -1.20 -8.26 2.40
CA PHE A 372 -2.23 -7.28 2.09
C PHE A 372 -1.72 -6.18 1.15
N GLN A 373 -0.40 -5.97 1.12
CA GLN A 373 0.28 -5.07 0.19
C GLN A 373 0.64 -5.74 -1.14
N LYS A 374 0.28 -7.02 -1.34
CA LYS A 374 0.65 -7.83 -2.51
C LYS A 374 2.16 -8.00 -2.71
N LEU A 375 2.93 -7.91 -1.62
CA LEU A 375 4.38 -8.13 -1.62
C LEU A 375 4.75 -9.57 -1.21
N GLN A 376 3.75 -10.43 -0.97
CA GLN A 376 3.95 -11.84 -0.64
C GLN A 376 2.92 -12.75 -1.35
N PRO A 377 3.36 -13.78 -2.10
CA PRO A 377 4.76 -14.06 -2.49
C PRO A 377 5.42 -12.87 -3.20
N PHE A 378 6.75 -12.77 -3.14
CA PHE A 378 7.45 -11.68 -3.80
C PHE A 378 7.05 -11.61 -5.28
N PRO A 379 6.56 -10.45 -5.75
CA PRO A 379 6.12 -10.28 -7.13
C PRO A 379 7.31 -10.19 -8.09
N GLU A 380 7.07 -10.44 -9.37
CA GLU A 380 8.10 -10.48 -10.42
C GLU A 380 8.92 -9.19 -10.49
N HIS A 381 8.27 -8.02 -10.39
CA HIS A 381 8.94 -6.72 -10.37
C HIS A 381 9.90 -6.56 -9.19
N PHE A 382 9.67 -7.25 -8.08
CA PHE A 382 10.61 -7.28 -6.96
C PHE A 382 11.75 -8.27 -7.26
N THR A 383 11.41 -9.51 -7.63
CA THR A 383 12.40 -10.58 -7.81
C THR A 383 13.35 -10.35 -8.99
N ALA A 384 12.96 -9.52 -9.96
CA ALA A 384 13.81 -9.17 -11.10
C ALA A 384 14.80 -8.03 -10.80
N LEU A 385 14.58 -7.28 -9.71
CA LEU A 385 15.42 -6.15 -9.32
C LEU A 385 16.40 -6.48 -8.21
N PHE A 386 16.15 -7.54 -7.43
CA PHE A 386 17.03 -7.96 -6.34
C PHE A 386 17.63 -9.33 -6.63
N ALA A 387 18.89 -9.51 -6.24
CA ALA A 387 19.59 -10.78 -6.35
C ALA A 387 20.14 -11.21 -4.97
N PRO A 388 20.12 -12.50 -4.65
CA PRO A 388 20.73 -13.01 -3.42
C PRO A 388 22.26 -13.00 -3.52
N THR A 389 22.92 -12.43 -2.52
CA THR A 389 24.38 -12.34 -2.43
C THR A 389 24.92 -13.08 -1.20
N GLY A 390 26.24 -13.01 -0.98
CA GLY A 390 26.90 -13.67 0.15
C GLY A 390 26.80 -15.20 0.13
N ILE A 391 26.71 -15.81 1.32
CA ILE A 391 26.65 -17.28 1.47
C ILE A 391 25.35 -17.84 0.89
N VAL A 392 24.26 -17.09 0.97
CA VAL A 392 22.93 -17.52 0.50
C VAL A 392 22.84 -17.48 -1.02
N GLY A 393 23.59 -16.58 -1.68
CA GLY A 393 23.71 -16.51 -3.15
C GLY A 393 24.33 -17.74 -3.84
N ILE A 394 24.82 -18.74 -3.10
CA ILE A 394 25.20 -20.05 -3.67
C ILE A 394 23.95 -20.82 -4.15
N ILE A 395 22.78 -20.52 -3.59
CA ILE A 395 21.51 -21.16 -3.95
C ILE A 395 21.02 -20.57 -5.27
N PRO A 396 20.58 -21.40 -6.25
CA PRO A 396 19.97 -20.88 -7.47
C PRO A 396 18.77 -19.96 -7.17
N ASP A 397 18.66 -18.84 -7.86
CA ASP A 397 17.64 -17.79 -7.59
C ASP A 397 16.22 -18.34 -7.50
N SER A 398 15.85 -19.25 -8.40
CA SER A 398 14.53 -19.89 -8.38
C SER A 398 14.25 -20.65 -7.08
N VAL A 399 15.28 -21.33 -6.54
CA VAL A 399 15.20 -22.05 -5.26
C VAL A 399 15.22 -21.06 -4.11
N PHE A 400 16.03 -20.00 -4.19
CA PHE A 400 16.07 -18.92 -3.19
C PHE A 400 14.68 -18.31 -2.99
N TRP A 401 14.01 -17.89 -4.06
CA TRP A 401 12.69 -17.25 -3.98
C TRP A 401 11.62 -18.20 -3.45
N ILE A 402 11.66 -19.48 -3.83
CA ILE A 402 10.76 -20.50 -3.27
C ILE A 402 10.98 -20.64 -1.76
N LEU A 403 12.23 -20.69 -1.31
CA LEU A 403 12.57 -20.79 0.11
C LEU A 403 12.16 -19.55 0.90
N ALA A 404 12.46 -18.35 0.39
CA ALA A 404 12.10 -17.09 1.03
C ALA A 404 10.58 -16.99 1.22
N ASN A 405 9.81 -17.22 0.14
CA ASN A 405 8.35 -17.22 0.20
C ASN A 405 7.82 -18.30 1.16
N SER A 406 8.36 -19.52 1.12
CA SER A 406 7.98 -20.57 2.08
C SER A 406 8.27 -20.16 3.51
N PHE A 407 9.43 -19.56 3.80
CA PHE A 407 9.77 -19.12 5.16
C PHE A 407 8.81 -18.05 5.66
N TYR A 408 8.49 -17.07 4.82
CA TYR A 408 7.49 -16.05 5.16
C TYR A 408 6.14 -16.67 5.50
N TRP A 409 5.62 -17.55 4.65
CA TRP A 409 4.30 -18.14 4.87
C TRP A 409 4.28 -19.09 6.07
N ILE A 410 5.37 -19.82 6.34
CA ILE A 410 5.51 -20.63 7.55
C ILE A 410 5.47 -19.72 8.78
N PHE A 411 6.22 -18.62 8.77
CA PHE A 411 6.15 -17.60 9.82
C PHE A 411 4.72 -17.11 10.02
N TRP A 412 4.09 -16.63 8.95
CA TRP A 412 2.83 -15.91 9.00
C TRP A 412 1.68 -16.80 9.47
N LEU A 413 1.54 -18.01 8.92
CA LEU A 413 0.49 -18.93 9.35
C LEU A 413 0.74 -19.51 10.75
N ASN A 414 1.99 -19.80 11.13
CA ASN A 414 2.26 -20.21 12.51
C ASN A 414 1.92 -19.11 13.51
N LEU A 415 2.25 -17.85 13.18
CA LEU A 415 1.86 -16.71 14.00
C LEU A 415 0.33 -16.63 14.13
N MET A 416 -0.41 -16.68 13.02
CA MET A 416 -1.88 -16.59 13.04
C MET A 416 -2.55 -17.76 13.77
N VAL A 417 -2.09 -19.00 13.55
CA VAL A 417 -2.61 -20.18 14.26
C VAL A 417 -2.29 -20.11 15.75
N GLY A 418 -1.10 -19.64 16.13
CA GLY A 418 -0.70 -19.47 17.53
C GLY A 418 -1.50 -18.38 18.24
N LEU A 419 -1.66 -17.21 17.61
CA LEU A 419 -2.46 -16.10 18.14
C LEU A 419 -3.95 -16.48 18.28
N THR A 420 -4.51 -17.17 17.27
CA THR A 420 -5.90 -17.62 17.30
C THR A 420 -6.10 -18.63 18.43
N ASN A 421 -5.23 -19.64 18.56
CA ASN A 421 -5.37 -20.64 19.63
C ASN A 421 -5.14 -20.07 21.03
N ALA A 422 -4.44 -18.95 21.17
CA ALA A 422 -4.27 -18.26 22.45
C ALA A 422 -5.53 -17.48 22.90
N LEU A 423 -6.52 -17.27 22.02
CA LEU A 423 -7.76 -16.56 22.36
C LEU A 423 -8.52 -17.29 23.49
N PRO A 424 -9.15 -16.56 24.41
CA PRO A 424 -9.83 -17.15 25.55
C PRO A 424 -11.25 -17.63 25.19
N ALA A 425 -11.35 -18.55 24.23
CA ALA A 425 -12.62 -19.06 23.71
C ALA A 425 -12.52 -20.56 23.44
N VAL A 426 -13.41 -21.37 24.03
CA VAL A 426 -13.52 -22.81 23.72
C VAL A 426 -14.15 -22.96 22.33
N PRO A 427 -13.64 -23.84 21.44
CA PRO A 427 -12.74 -24.98 21.69
C PRO A 427 -11.23 -24.71 21.59
N LEU A 428 -10.77 -23.46 21.58
CA LEU A 428 -9.35 -23.12 21.46
C LEU A 428 -8.60 -23.36 22.78
N ASP A 429 -7.31 -23.69 22.68
CA ASP A 429 -6.43 -23.98 23.82
C ASP A 429 -6.43 -22.89 24.91
N GLY A 430 -6.41 -21.62 24.49
CA GLY A 430 -6.45 -20.45 25.36
C GLY A 430 -7.70 -20.40 26.23
N GLY A 431 -8.85 -20.89 25.73
CA GLY A 431 -10.08 -21.00 26.51
C GLY A 431 -9.92 -21.95 27.71
N PHE A 432 -9.25 -23.08 27.52
CA PHE A 432 -9.00 -24.04 28.59
C PHE A 432 -7.94 -23.54 29.59
N ILE A 433 -6.90 -22.86 29.12
CA ILE A 433 -5.90 -22.20 29.98
C ILE A 433 -6.56 -21.14 30.86
N PHE A 434 -7.45 -20.33 30.28
CA PHE A 434 -8.21 -19.32 31.00
C PHE A 434 -9.12 -19.98 32.06
N ALA A 435 -9.84 -21.04 31.69
CA ALA A 435 -10.70 -21.78 32.62
C ALA A 435 -9.93 -22.29 33.85
N ASP A 436 -8.79 -22.94 33.65
CA ASP A 436 -7.95 -23.44 34.75
C ASP A 436 -7.33 -22.31 35.57
N GLY A 437 -6.94 -21.21 34.93
CA GLY A 437 -6.43 -20.00 35.60
C GLY A 437 -7.46 -19.37 36.54
N VAL A 438 -8.70 -19.17 36.05
CA VAL A 438 -9.82 -18.63 36.85
C VAL A 438 -10.16 -19.59 37.99
N THR A 439 -10.21 -20.90 37.71
CA THR A 439 -10.48 -21.89 38.76
C THR A 439 -9.41 -21.86 39.85
N GLY A 440 -8.13 -21.74 39.49
CA GLY A 440 -7.03 -21.59 40.44
C GLY A 440 -7.13 -20.32 41.29
N MET A 441 -7.59 -19.21 40.70
CA MET A 441 -7.87 -17.97 41.43
C MET A 441 -9.04 -18.13 42.40
N LEU A 442 -10.13 -18.78 41.97
CA LEU A 442 -11.29 -19.06 42.83
C LEU A 442 -10.94 -19.95 44.01
N ASP A 443 -10.05 -20.93 43.83
CA ASP A 443 -9.56 -21.76 44.93
C ASP A 443 -8.81 -20.94 45.99
N LYS A 444 -8.07 -19.91 45.57
CA LYS A 444 -7.30 -19.05 46.46
C LYS A 444 -8.16 -17.99 47.16
N VAL A 445 -9.09 -17.36 46.44
CA VAL A 445 -9.87 -16.20 46.91
C VAL A 445 -11.20 -16.62 47.55
N ARG A 446 -11.81 -17.70 47.08
CA ARG A 446 -13.14 -18.19 47.49
C ARG A 446 -13.06 -19.69 47.84
N SER A 447 -12.14 -20.04 48.73
CA SER A 447 -11.87 -21.44 49.12
C SER A 447 -13.09 -22.18 49.70
N SER A 448 -14.05 -21.46 50.30
CA SER A 448 -15.27 -22.03 50.90
C SER A 448 -16.36 -22.43 49.90
N MET A 449 -16.21 -22.12 48.60
CA MET A 449 -17.20 -22.46 47.59
C MET A 449 -17.09 -23.94 47.16
N THR A 450 -18.24 -24.56 46.88
CA THR A 450 -18.31 -25.94 46.35
C THR A 450 -17.66 -26.02 44.97
N ALA A 451 -17.12 -27.21 44.62
CA ALA A 451 -16.49 -27.44 43.32
C ALA A 451 -17.45 -27.19 42.16
N GLU A 452 -18.68 -27.71 42.27
CA GLU A 452 -19.77 -27.53 41.30
C GLU A 452 -20.07 -26.04 41.03
N ARG A 453 -20.10 -25.22 42.08
CA ARG A 453 -20.37 -23.78 41.93
C ARG A 453 -19.21 -23.03 41.29
N LYS A 454 -17.97 -23.46 41.52
CA LYS A 454 -16.79 -22.88 40.87
C LYS A 454 -16.79 -23.22 39.38
N GLU A 455 -17.06 -24.48 39.04
CA GLU A 455 -17.21 -24.94 37.66
C GLU A 455 -18.29 -24.15 36.91
N GLU A 456 -19.48 -24.00 37.50
CA GLU A 456 -20.56 -23.20 36.91
C GLU A 456 -20.16 -21.74 36.64
N ILE A 457 -19.37 -21.12 37.54
CA ILE A 457 -18.87 -19.76 37.34
C ILE A 457 -17.85 -19.72 36.20
N VAL A 458 -16.91 -20.67 36.17
CA VAL A 458 -15.87 -20.74 35.16
C VAL A 458 -16.49 -20.96 33.78
N ASP A 459 -17.42 -21.90 33.64
CA ASP A 459 -18.11 -22.17 32.38
C ASP A 459 -18.88 -20.97 31.86
N ARG A 460 -19.57 -20.23 32.76
CA ARG A 460 -20.26 -18.99 32.39
C ARG A 460 -19.29 -17.90 31.94
N LEU A 461 -18.17 -17.75 32.62
CA LEU A 461 -17.15 -16.75 32.25
C LEU A 461 -16.50 -17.08 30.91
N VAL A 462 -16.09 -18.34 30.71
CA VAL A 462 -15.51 -18.83 29.44
C VAL A 462 -16.50 -18.66 28.30
N SER A 463 -17.77 -19.02 28.49
CA SER A 463 -18.81 -18.88 27.47
C SER A 463 -19.08 -17.42 27.13
N LEU A 464 -19.21 -16.54 28.13
CA LEU A 464 -19.41 -15.11 27.92
C LEU A 464 -18.23 -14.51 27.15
N LEU A 465 -17.01 -14.89 27.51
CA LEU A 465 -15.80 -14.39 26.88
C LEU A 465 -15.67 -14.90 25.43
N ALA A 466 -16.00 -16.17 25.18
CA ALA A 466 -16.05 -16.74 23.83
C ALA A 466 -17.06 -16.02 22.93
N ILE A 467 -18.27 -15.77 23.43
CA ILE A 467 -19.30 -14.99 22.72
C ILE A 467 -18.82 -13.56 22.47
N THR A 468 -18.15 -12.94 23.44
CA THR A 468 -17.61 -11.58 23.31
C THR A 468 -16.53 -11.53 22.24
N VAL A 469 -15.58 -12.47 22.25
CA VAL A 469 -14.53 -12.57 21.22
C VAL A 469 -15.14 -12.77 19.84
N LEU A 470 -16.11 -13.68 19.70
CA LEU A 470 -16.81 -13.90 18.44
C LEU A 470 -17.53 -12.63 17.97
N PHE A 471 -18.23 -11.94 18.87
CA PHE A 471 -18.88 -10.67 18.58
C PHE A 471 -17.86 -9.62 18.09
N LEU A 472 -16.73 -9.47 18.77
CA LEU A 472 -15.70 -8.50 18.40
C LEU A 472 -15.09 -8.81 17.02
N ILE A 473 -14.87 -10.08 16.70
CA ILE A 473 -14.40 -10.49 15.37
C ILE A 473 -15.45 -10.15 14.29
N VAL A 474 -16.72 -10.51 14.52
CA VAL A 474 -17.81 -10.20 13.58
C VAL A 474 -18.02 -8.68 13.44
N TRP A 475 -17.84 -7.94 14.53
CA TRP A 475 -17.96 -6.48 14.56
C TRP A 475 -16.96 -5.78 13.64
N GLN A 476 -15.80 -6.37 13.36
CA GLN A 476 -14.85 -5.80 12.38
C GLN A 476 -15.44 -5.73 10.96
N ILE A 477 -16.38 -6.61 10.64
CA ILE A 477 -17.05 -6.68 9.33
C ILE A 477 -18.33 -5.84 9.34
N VAL A 478 -19.09 -5.96 10.42
CA VAL A 478 -20.43 -5.38 10.52
C VAL A 478 -20.39 -3.93 11.00
N GLY A 479 -19.52 -3.63 11.98
CA GLY A 479 -19.38 -2.33 12.62
C GLY A 479 -19.21 -1.20 11.61
N PRO A 480 -18.13 -1.18 10.80
CA PRO A 480 -17.94 -0.13 9.80
C PRO A 480 -19.11 0.04 8.82
N ARG A 481 -19.86 -1.03 8.52
CA ARG A 481 -21.01 -0.95 7.61
C ARG A 481 -22.25 -0.33 8.24
N ILE A 482 -22.45 -0.54 9.54
CA ILE A 482 -23.61 -0.03 10.28
C ILE A 482 -23.34 1.36 10.86
N VAL A 483 -22.19 1.53 11.52
CA VAL A 483 -21.86 2.72 12.31
C VAL A 483 -20.69 3.53 11.76
N GLY A 484 -20.06 3.07 10.69
CA GLY A 484 -18.96 3.78 10.06
C GLY A 484 -19.39 5.12 9.49
N THR A 485 -18.41 5.98 9.24
CA THR A 485 -18.66 7.30 8.67
C THR A 485 -19.20 7.16 7.24
N GLU A 486 -20.16 8.03 6.90
CA GLU A 486 -20.43 8.26 5.49
C GLU A 486 -19.17 8.86 4.85
N PRO A 487 -18.83 8.47 3.61
CA PRO A 487 -17.76 9.13 2.90
C PRO A 487 -18.09 10.62 2.83
N VAL A 488 -17.24 11.44 3.44
CA VAL A 488 -17.35 12.89 3.34
C VAL A 488 -16.78 13.25 1.97
N THR A 489 -17.65 13.62 1.04
CA THR A 489 -17.22 14.20 -0.23
C THR A 489 -17.05 15.68 -0.02
N LEU A 490 -15.81 16.14 -0.06
CA LEU A 490 -15.46 17.55 -0.16
C LEU A 490 -14.77 17.70 -1.52
N ASN A 491 -15.40 18.45 -2.41
CA ASN A 491 -14.88 18.77 -3.73
C ASN A 491 -15.07 20.27 -3.93
N ALA A 492 -14.03 21.04 -3.60
CA ALA A 492 -13.98 22.46 -3.96
C ALA A 492 -13.97 22.57 -5.49
N ASP A 493 -14.63 23.59 -6.02
CA ASP A 493 -14.70 23.89 -7.44
C ASP A 493 -14.42 25.38 -7.63
N ILE A 494 -13.61 25.74 -8.63
CA ILE A 494 -13.37 27.12 -9.03
C ILE A 494 -13.99 27.32 -10.39
N ASN A 495 -14.87 28.29 -10.50
CA ASN A 495 -15.35 28.81 -11.77
C ASN A 495 -14.82 30.24 -11.97
N ALA A 496 -13.80 30.39 -12.81
CA ALA A 496 -13.25 31.68 -13.19
C ALA A 496 -13.99 32.25 -14.41
N SER A 497 -14.23 33.56 -14.44
CA SER A 497 -14.90 34.24 -15.56
C SER A 497 -14.14 34.13 -16.88
N ILE A 498 -12.80 34.19 -16.79
CA ILE A 498 -11.82 34.03 -17.86
C ILE A 498 -10.57 33.38 -17.27
N THR A 499 -9.82 32.63 -18.08
CA THR A 499 -8.57 31.97 -17.66
C THR A 499 -7.33 32.55 -18.34
N LYS A 500 -7.52 33.46 -19.31
CA LYS A 500 -6.46 34.25 -19.95
C LYS A 500 -6.93 35.68 -20.11
N GLY A 501 -6.05 36.63 -19.79
CA GLY A 501 -6.32 38.06 -19.92
C GLY A 501 -5.06 38.90 -19.76
N TRP A 502 -5.22 40.22 -19.58
CA TRP A 502 -4.11 41.15 -19.47
C TRP A 502 -3.84 41.60 -18.03
N SER A 503 -2.63 42.07 -17.76
CA SER A 503 -2.33 42.73 -16.49
C SER A 503 -3.31 43.89 -16.24
N ASP A 504 -3.66 44.08 -14.97
CA ASP A 504 -4.67 45.00 -14.45
C ASP A 504 -6.14 44.73 -14.86
N GLU A 505 -6.40 43.70 -15.67
CA GLU A 505 -7.77 43.21 -15.92
C GLU A 505 -8.35 42.52 -14.68
N VAL A 506 -9.66 42.71 -14.44
CA VAL A 506 -10.34 42.15 -13.26
C VAL A 506 -10.94 40.80 -13.62
N PHE A 507 -10.56 39.77 -12.85
CA PHE A 507 -11.06 38.41 -12.95
C PHE A 507 -12.05 38.15 -11.82
N GLU A 508 -13.16 37.47 -12.14
CA GLU A 508 -14.14 37.03 -11.14
C GLU A 508 -14.00 35.53 -10.89
N PHE A 509 -14.03 35.14 -9.61
CA PHE A 509 -13.95 33.75 -9.18
C PHE A 509 -15.19 33.37 -8.36
N ASP A 510 -15.77 32.22 -8.67
CA ASP A 510 -16.99 31.70 -8.04
C ASP A 510 -16.79 30.25 -7.56
N ALA A 511 -16.95 30.04 -6.25
CA ALA A 511 -16.84 28.73 -5.62
C ALA A 511 -18.19 28.03 -5.41
N SER A 512 -19.31 28.60 -5.86
CA SER A 512 -20.67 28.13 -5.51
C SER A 512 -21.02 26.73 -6.07
N ASN A 513 -20.25 26.23 -7.03
CA ASN A 513 -20.37 24.86 -7.55
C ASN A 513 -19.65 23.80 -6.68
N SER A 514 -18.94 24.23 -5.63
CA SER A 514 -18.24 23.32 -4.73
C SER A 514 -19.21 22.33 -4.06
N GLU A 515 -18.89 21.04 -4.11
CA GLU A 515 -19.67 19.99 -3.47
C GLU A 515 -19.12 19.70 -2.06
N GLY A 516 -19.87 20.07 -1.05
CA GLY A 516 -19.49 19.88 0.35
C GLY A 516 -20.23 20.87 1.22
N ALA A 517 -20.44 20.56 2.50
CA ALA A 517 -21.04 21.49 3.45
C ALA A 517 -20.03 22.56 3.90
N PHE A 518 -19.42 23.26 2.93
CA PHE A 518 -18.42 24.30 3.18
C PHE A 518 -19.05 25.51 3.88
N VAL A 519 -18.32 26.08 4.83
CA VAL A 519 -18.72 27.27 5.61
C VAL A 519 -17.74 28.43 5.46
N SER A 520 -16.57 28.19 4.88
CA SER A 520 -15.56 29.22 4.58
C SER A 520 -14.79 28.90 3.33
N TYR A 521 -14.42 29.95 2.59
CA TYR A 521 -13.63 29.91 1.36
C TYR A 521 -12.49 30.92 1.49
N GLU A 522 -11.25 30.43 1.38
CA GLU A 522 -10.02 31.21 1.38
C GLU A 522 -9.37 31.09 0.01
N TRP A 523 -8.97 32.22 -0.57
CA TRP A 523 -8.36 32.29 -1.89
C TRP A 523 -6.92 32.79 -1.78
N ASP A 524 -6.02 32.17 -2.53
CA ASP A 524 -4.66 32.64 -2.78
C ASP A 524 -4.50 32.76 -4.30
N PHE A 525 -4.05 33.92 -4.78
CA PHE A 525 -3.97 34.20 -6.21
C PHE A 525 -2.58 33.94 -6.80
N GLY A 526 -1.65 33.38 -6.02
CA GLY A 526 -0.30 33.03 -6.48
C GLY A 526 0.65 34.22 -6.66
N ASP A 527 0.21 35.44 -6.36
CA ASP A 527 0.99 36.69 -6.39
C ASP A 527 1.30 37.23 -4.97
N GLY A 528 0.98 36.45 -3.94
CA GLY A 528 1.10 36.83 -2.53
C GLY A 528 -0.13 37.52 -1.95
N ASN A 529 -1.15 37.81 -2.75
CA ASN A 529 -2.43 38.34 -2.28
C ASN A 529 -3.43 37.21 -1.98
N THR A 530 -4.33 37.48 -1.04
CA THR A 530 -5.36 36.52 -0.62
C THR A 530 -6.72 37.19 -0.48
N ALA A 531 -7.80 36.43 -0.61
CA ALA A 531 -9.16 36.89 -0.38
C ALA A 531 -10.00 35.86 0.38
N THR A 532 -11.18 36.28 0.86
CA THR A 532 -12.14 35.37 1.51
C THR A 532 -13.56 35.63 1.02
N GLY A 533 -14.35 34.57 0.90
CA GLY A 533 -15.73 34.64 0.42
C GLY A 533 -16.02 33.63 -0.69
N GLU A 534 -17.29 33.27 -0.88
CA GLU A 534 -17.71 32.32 -1.93
C GLU A 534 -17.49 32.89 -3.34
N LYS A 535 -17.55 34.21 -3.50
CA LYS A 535 -17.25 34.92 -4.74
C LYS A 535 -16.28 36.06 -4.47
N VAL A 536 -15.22 36.15 -5.27
CA VAL A 536 -14.16 37.16 -5.11
C VAL A 536 -13.74 37.71 -6.48
N GLN A 537 -13.04 38.85 -6.46
CA GLN A 537 -12.44 39.46 -7.64
C GLN A 537 -10.96 39.69 -7.36
N HIS A 538 -10.13 39.56 -8.39
CA HIS A 538 -8.69 39.82 -8.32
C HIS A 538 -8.14 40.31 -9.65
N ASN A 539 -7.03 41.04 -9.61
CA ASN A 539 -6.27 41.49 -10.77
C ASN A 539 -4.77 41.36 -10.49
N TRP A 540 -3.99 41.10 -11.53
CA TRP A 540 -2.53 40.98 -11.43
C TRP A 540 -1.86 42.17 -12.10
N SER A 541 -0.96 42.84 -11.39
CA SER A 541 -0.21 43.98 -11.93
C SER A 541 0.99 43.59 -12.78
N GLN A 542 1.32 42.29 -12.84
CA GLN A 542 2.46 41.74 -13.57
C GLN A 542 1.98 40.58 -14.43
N GLY A 543 2.69 40.36 -15.54
CA GLY A 543 2.47 39.18 -16.37
C GLY A 543 2.94 37.92 -15.70
N GLY A 544 2.29 36.81 -16.03
CA GLY A 544 2.70 35.51 -15.54
C GLY A 544 1.60 34.47 -15.60
N LEU A 545 2.01 33.25 -15.33
CA LEU A 545 1.08 32.17 -15.03
C LEU A 545 0.85 32.11 -13.52
N TYR A 546 -0.39 32.24 -13.10
CA TYR A 546 -0.79 32.24 -11.70
C TYR A 546 -1.69 31.04 -11.40
N PHE A 547 -1.44 30.40 -10.26
CA PHE A 547 -2.28 29.31 -9.75
C PHE A 547 -3.19 29.85 -8.67
N VAL A 548 -4.44 30.09 -9.02
CA VAL A 548 -5.47 30.49 -8.05
C VAL A 548 -5.87 29.28 -7.24
N VAL A 549 -5.63 29.34 -5.93
CA VAL A 549 -5.92 28.29 -4.96
C VAL A 549 -7.17 28.65 -4.18
N LEU A 550 -8.18 27.81 -4.23
CA LEU A 550 -9.33 27.88 -3.33
C LEU A 550 -9.18 26.82 -2.25
N THR A 551 -9.12 27.25 -0.99
CA THR A 551 -9.25 26.37 0.18
C THR A 551 -10.65 26.54 0.78
N ALA A 552 -11.51 25.55 0.55
CA ALA A 552 -12.85 25.49 1.12
C ALA A 552 -12.84 24.59 2.37
N LYS A 553 -13.40 25.07 3.49
CA LYS A 553 -13.47 24.33 4.75
C LYS A 553 -14.91 24.16 5.21
N ASP A 554 -15.22 22.98 5.73
CA ASP A 554 -16.52 22.70 6.36
C ASP A 554 -16.52 23.04 7.86
N ALA A 555 -17.66 22.80 8.52
CA ALA A 555 -17.86 23.12 9.93
C ALA A 555 -16.94 22.31 10.88
N GLU A 556 -16.40 21.19 10.42
CA GLU A 556 -15.44 20.37 11.17
C GLU A 556 -13.97 20.71 10.83
N ASN A 557 -13.74 21.81 10.09
CA ASN A 557 -12.43 22.25 9.63
C ASN A 557 -11.72 21.22 8.74
N ARG A 558 -12.47 20.34 8.08
CA ARG A 558 -11.97 19.51 6.97
C ARG A 558 -11.93 20.39 5.73
N GLN A 559 -10.89 20.24 4.93
CA GLN A 559 -10.65 21.09 3.77
C GLN A 559 -10.70 20.30 2.47
N SER A 560 -11.22 20.94 1.43
CA SER A 560 -10.92 20.59 0.04
C SER A 560 -10.23 21.78 -0.59
N VAL A 561 -9.27 21.49 -1.46
CA VAL A 561 -8.56 22.51 -2.20
C VAL A 561 -8.83 22.32 -3.68
N ALA A 562 -9.13 23.40 -4.37
CA ALA A 562 -9.25 23.46 -5.82
C ALA A 562 -8.26 24.48 -6.37
N PHE A 563 -7.90 24.31 -7.63
CA PHE A 563 -6.88 25.13 -8.28
C PHE A 563 -7.35 25.46 -9.69
N GLN A 564 -7.07 26.68 -10.11
CA GLN A 564 -7.32 27.15 -11.47
C GLN A 564 -6.07 27.89 -11.95
N GLU A 565 -5.58 27.50 -13.12
CA GLU A 565 -4.51 28.22 -13.81
C GLU A 565 -5.10 29.46 -14.49
N ILE A 566 -4.42 30.61 -14.32
CA ILE A 566 -4.76 31.89 -14.92
C ILE A 566 -3.51 32.45 -15.61
N SER A 567 -3.59 32.67 -16.92
CA SER A 567 -2.54 33.27 -17.74
C SER A 567 -2.75 34.77 -17.85
N ILE A 568 -1.75 35.55 -17.46
CA ILE A 568 -1.79 37.02 -17.52
C ILE A 568 -0.71 37.48 -18.50
N ASP A 569 -1.15 37.93 -19.67
CA ASP A 569 -0.29 38.60 -20.64
C ASP A 569 0.06 40.00 -20.12
N HIS A 570 1.25 40.49 -20.47
CA HIS A 570 1.73 41.78 -19.99
C HIS A 570 2.24 42.65 -21.13
N GLU A 571 1.88 43.92 -21.05
CA GLU A 571 2.34 44.97 -21.95
C GLU A 571 2.99 46.06 -21.11
N GLU A 572 4.27 46.32 -21.37
CA GLU A 572 5.03 47.40 -20.76
C GLU A 572 5.47 48.37 -21.86
N SER A 573 5.15 49.64 -21.71
CA SER A 573 5.57 50.69 -22.64
C SER A 573 6.27 51.80 -21.89
N GLY A 574 7.32 52.34 -22.49
CA GLY A 574 8.09 53.43 -21.92
C GLY A 574 8.84 54.24 -22.99
N ASP A 575 9.47 55.30 -22.53
CA ASP A 575 10.27 56.22 -23.32
C ASP A 575 11.52 56.65 -22.56
N GLY A 576 12.58 56.98 -23.29
CA GLY A 576 13.87 57.36 -22.73
C GLY A 576 14.71 58.16 -23.70
N ASP A 577 15.76 58.79 -23.17
CA ASP A 577 16.69 59.65 -23.91
C ASP A 577 18.13 59.20 -23.59
N VAL A 578 18.86 58.77 -24.62
CA VAL A 578 20.26 58.35 -24.50
C VAL A 578 21.16 59.47 -24.99
N GLY A 579 21.98 60.01 -24.08
CA GLY A 579 22.96 61.03 -24.41
C GLY A 579 24.12 60.49 -25.25
N GLY A 580 24.75 61.36 -26.04
CA GLY A 580 25.86 60.99 -26.93
C GLY A 580 26.99 60.25 -26.21
N GLY A 581 27.30 59.05 -26.69
CA GLY A 581 28.33 58.17 -26.12
C GLY A 581 27.91 57.45 -24.83
N GLY A 582 26.64 57.49 -24.46
CA GLY A 582 26.06 56.76 -23.33
C GLY A 582 25.23 55.55 -23.77
N ASP A 583 24.80 54.78 -22.77
CA ASP A 583 23.93 53.61 -22.88
C ASP A 583 22.76 53.68 -21.88
N GLU A 584 21.64 53.05 -22.23
CA GLU A 584 20.51 52.82 -21.34
C GLU A 584 19.99 51.39 -21.52
N THR A 585 19.72 50.70 -20.41
CA THR A 585 19.19 49.32 -20.43
C THR A 585 17.81 49.29 -19.78
N VAL A 586 16.86 48.67 -20.49
CA VAL A 586 15.54 48.33 -19.99
C VAL A 586 15.51 46.83 -19.70
N GLU A 587 15.28 46.47 -18.43
CA GLU A 587 15.23 45.07 -17.98
C GLU A 587 13.78 44.66 -17.73
N SER A 588 13.43 43.44 -18.10
CA SER A 588 12.17 42.79 -17.72
C SER A 588 12.45 41.37 -17.25
N SER A 589 12.08 41.07 -16.01
CA SER A 589 12.20 39.72 -15.46
C SER A 589 10.97 38.91 -15.82
N VAL A 590 11.15 37.82 -16.57
CA VAL A 590 10.02 37.08 -17.12
C VAL A 590 9.79 35.78 -16.33
N ASN A 591 8.55 35.63 -15.83
CA ASN A 591 8.06 34.44 -15.14
C ASN A 591 8.20 33.20 -16.05
N PRO A 592 8.44 31.98 -15.54
CA PRO A 592 8.29 30.75 -16.33
C PRO A 592 6.95 30.72 -17.12
N TYR A 593 6.89 29.93 -18.21
CA TYR A 593 5.71 29.71 -19.10
C TYR A 593 5.41 30.77 -20.17
N VAL A 594 6.41 31.51 -20.60
CA VAL A 594 6.27 32.43 -21.73
C VAL A 594 6.05 31.67 -23.03
N GLU A 595 5.01 32.03 -23.76
CA GLU A 595 4.72 31.56 -25.11
C GLU A 595 5.52 32.35 -26.15
N SER A 596 5.55 33.68 -26.01
CA SER A 596 6.34 34.54 -26.89
C SER A 596 6.67 35.90 -26.27
N VAL A 597 7.78 36.49 -26.70
CA VAL A 597 8.19 37.86 -26.37
C VAL A 597 8.25 38.67 -27.67
N ASN A 598 7.55 39.80 -27.67
CA ASN A 598 7.49 40.74 -28.77
C ASN A 598 7.92 42.13 -28.29
N ILE A 599 8.98 42.68 -28.88
CA ILE A 599 9.53 43.99 -28.53
C ILE A 599 9.45 44.88 -29.76
N TYR A 600 8.82 46.04 -29.60
CA TYR A 600 8.67 47.05 -30.63
C TYR A 600 9.34 48.34 -30.17
N ILE A 601 10.28 48.87 -30.93
CA ILE A 601 11.05 50.07 -30.57
C ILE A 601 10.95 51.08 -31.70
N ASN A 602 10.82 52.34 -31.33
CA ASN A 602 10.87 53.46 -32.27
C ASN A 602 11.98 54.42 -31.82
N LEU A 603 12.96 54.63 -32.68
CA LEU A 603 14.14 55.47 -32.43
C LEU A 603 14.01 56.80 -33.17
N THR A 604 14.28 57.92 -32.48
CA THR A 604 14.20 59.26 -33.06
C THR A 604 15.45 60.07 -32.70
N GLY A 605 16.20 60.48 -33.71
CA GLY A 605 17.37 61.35 -33.52
C GLY A 605 16.98 62.81 -33.27
N GLU A 606 17.76 63.52 -32.44
CA GLU A 606 17.46 64.91 -32.07
C GLU A 606 18.13 65.97 -32.98
N SER A 607 19.06 65.58 -33.86
CA SER A 607 19.78 66.55 -34.71
C SER A 607 18.96 67.13 -35.88
N ALA A 608 18.87 68.47 -35.93
CA ALA A 608 18.34 69.24 -37.05
C ALA A 608 19.32 69.46 -38.23
N LEU A 609 20.50 68.83 -38.19
CA LEU A 609 21.59 68.94 -39.17
C LEU A 609 21.82 67.60 -39.89
N PRO A 610 22.43 67.55 -41.10
CA PRO A 610 22.53 66.34 -41.91
C PRO A 610 23.60 65.33 -41.42
N LEU A 611 23.88 65.29 -40.11
CA LEU A 611 24.72 64.26 -39.50
C LEU A 611 23.82 63.06 -39.17
N GLN A 612 24.22 61.87 -39.60
CA GLN A 612 23.55 60.62 -39.26
C GLN A 612 24.10 60.15 -37.91
N GLU A 613 23.22 59.91 -36.94
CA GLU A 613 23.58 59.43 -35.60
C GLU A 613 23.67 57.90 -35.65
N ASP A 614 24.70 57.32 -35.04
CA ASP A 614 24.96 55.88 -35.05
C ASP A 614 24.54 55.28 -33.70
N VAL A 615 23.60 54.33 -33.72
CA VAL A 615 22.96 53.76 -32.53
C VAL A 615 22.93 52.24 -32.64
N THR A 616 23.32 51.54 -31.58
CA THR A 616 23.20 50.08 -31.49
C THR A 616 22.03 49.71 -30.57
N VAL A 617 21.19 48.77 -31.02
CA VAL A 617 20.15 48.16 -30.19
C VAL A 617 20.50 46.69 -29.98
N THR A 618 20.65 46.30 -28.72
CA THR A 618 20.97 44.92 -28.30
C THR A 618 19.83 44.37 -27.46
N ILE A 619 19.31 43.20 -27.83
CA ILE A 619 18.34 42.44 -27.01
C ILE A 619 19.03 41.19 -26.49
N THR A 620 19.06 41.07 -25.18
CA THR A 620 19.66 39.96 -24.44
C THR A 620 18.55 39.12 -23.83
N SER A 621 18.53 37.84 -24.20
CA SER A 621 17.74 36.83 -23.52
C SER A 621 18.51 36.27 -22.32
N PRO A 622 17.87 35.49 -21.45
CA PRO A 622 18.55 34.73 -20.39
C PRO A 622 19.72 33.86 -20.89
N SER A 623 19.62 33.37 -22.12
CA SER A 623 20.68 32.56 -22.77
C SER A 623 21.80 33.39 -23.43
N GLY A 624 21.73 34.72 -23.34
CA GLY A 624 22.65 35.67 -23.95
C GLY A 624 22.01 36.50 -25.06
N VAL A 625 22.85 37.24 -25.81
CA VAL A 625 22.43 38.16 -26.87
C VAL A 625 21.72 37.40 -27.99
N VAL A 626 20.50 37.82 -28.29
CA VAL A 626 19.64 37.22 -29.33
C VAL A 626 19.42 38.16 -30.52
N PHE A 627 19.64 39.46 -30.34
CA PHE A 627 19.53 40.47 -31.39
C PHE A 627 20.52 41.60 -31.12
N GLU A 628 21.21 42.07 -32.16
CA GLU A 628 22.12 43.21 -32.12
C GLU A 628 22.19 43.82 -33.52
N GLU A 629 21.75 45.07 -33.67
CA GLU A 629 21.78 45.80 -34.95
C GLU A 629 22.10 47.29 -34.76
N ASP A 630 22.83 47.84 -35.74
CA ASP A 630 23.21 49.25 -35.81
C ASP A 630 22.25 50.04 -36.72
N TYR A 631 21.87 51.23 -36.28
CA TYR A 631 20.93 52.13 -36.94
C TYR A 631 21.53 53.51 -37.17
N LEU A 632 21.33 54.05 -38.37
CA LEU A 632 21.70 55.43 -38.70
C LEU A 632 20.46 56.33 -38.64
N LEU A 633 20.34 57.11 -37.57
CA LEU A 633 19.21 58.00 -37.34
C LEU A 633 19.39 59.33 -38.09
N GLY A 634 18.27 59.87 -38.59
CA GLY A 634 18.18 61.17 -39.23
C GLY A 634 16.82 61.79 -38.97
N ALA A 635 16.33 62.67 -39.85
CA ALA A 635 15.05 63.37 -39.64
C ALA A 635 13.78 62.49 -39.69
N GLN A 636 13.90 61.18 -39.93
CA GLN A 636 12.79 60.22 -39.89
C GLN A 636 13.10 59.14 -38.86
N PRO A 637 12.12 58.74 -38.04
CA PRO A 637 12.32 57.72 -37.04
C PRO A 637 12.55 56.34 -37.66
N GLN A 638 13.29 55.48 -36.96
CA GLN A 638 13.54 54.08 -37.32
C GLN A 638 12.73 53.16 -36.41
N TYR A 639 12.21 52.07 -36.97
CA TYR A 639 11.39 51.10 -36.26
C TYR A 639 12.11 49.75 -36.18
N VAL A 640 12.21 49.21 -34.97
CA VAL A 640 12.80 47.89 -34.68
C VAL A 640 11.70 46.98 -34.16
N GLU A 641 11.63 45.77 -34.69
CA GLU A 641 10.67 44.74 -34.28
C GLU A 641 11.45 43.45 -34.02
N TYR A 642 11.34 42.94 -32.81
CA TYR A 642 11.87 41.63 -32.43
C TYR A 642 10.74 40.74 -31.89
N LYS A 643 10.66 39.51 -32.38
CA LYS A 643 9.66 38.52 -31.98
C LYS A 643 10.31 37.17 -31.86
N THR A 644 10.09 36.48 -30.75
CA THR A 644 10.50 35.09 -30.59
C THR A 644 9.50 34.27 -29.79
N SER A 645 9.41 33.00 -30.13
CA SER A 645 8.68 31.94 -29.43
C SER A 645 9.56 30.71 -29.18
N GLU A 646 10.88 30.84 -29.40
CA GLU A 646 11.86 29.75 -29.28
C GLU A 646 13.09 30.25 -28.50
N GLY A 647 13.76 29.36 -27.77
CA GLY A 647 14.94 29.66 -26.95
C GLY A 647 14.66 29.62 -25.45
N GLU A 648 15.64 30.01 -24.64
CA GLU A 648 15.47 30.13 -23.19
C GLU A 648 14.64 31.39 -22.89
N MET A 649 13.34 31.20 -22.70
CA MET A 649 12.39 32.30 -22.49
C MET A 649 12.24 32.67 -21.01
N ILE A 650 12.98 32.00 -20.12
CA ILE A 650 12.82 32.08 -18.67
C ILE A 650 14.03 32.79 -18.07
N GLY A 651 13.80 33.90 -17.37
CA GLY A 651 14.84 34.71 -16.73
C GLY A 651 14.76 36.19 -17.12
N ASP A 652 15.84 36.91 -16.86
CA ASP A 652 15.93 38.34 -17.13
C ASP A 652 16.21 38.59 -18.62
N TRP A 653 15.35 39.41 -19.22
CA TRP A 653 15.54 39.93 -20.56
C TRP A 653 15.95 41.39 -20.47
N GLU A 654 16.83 41.81 -21.36
CA GLU A 654 17.36 43.17 -21.37
C GLU A 654 17.32 43.73 -22.79
N VAL A 655 16.96 45.01 -22.92
CA VAL A 655 17.13 45.79 -24.15
C VAL A 655 18.09 46.92 -23.84
N THR A 656 19.26 46.91 -24.47
CA THR A 656 20.29 47.95 -24.33
C THR A 656 20.28 48.83 -25.56
N PHE A 657 20.25 50.14 -25.32
CA PHE A 657 20.31 51.21 -26.30
C PHE A 657 21.66 51.92 -26.14
N GLU A 658 22.54 51.87 -27.13
CA GLU A 658 23.87 52.48 -27.07
C GLU A 658 24.04 53.56 -28.16
N SER A 659 24.50 54.75 -27.78
CA SER A 659 24.90 55.80 -28.72
C SER A 659 26.37 55.66 -29.09
N ASN A 660 26.64 55.26 -30.33
CA ASN A 660 28.01 55.15 -30.86
C ASN A 660 28.62 56.52 -31.21
N ASP A 661 27.82 57.58 -31.23
CA ASP A 661 28.27 58.96 -31.46
C ASP A 661 28.34 59.76 -30.14
N PRO A 662 29.54 60.19 -29.69
CA PRO A 662 29.72 60.96 -28.45
C PRO A 662 29.13 62.38 -28.49
N THR A 663 28.52 62.80 -29.60
CA THR A 663 28.05 64.17 -29.81
C THR A 663 26.55 64.30 -30.12
N SER A 664 25.84 63.18 -30.25
CA SER A 664 24.45 63.15 -30.69
C SER A 664 23.59 62.34 -29.74
N ASP A 665 22.52 62.97 -29.26
CA ASP A 665 21.53 62.37 -28.36
C ASP A 665 20.38 61.79 -29.21
N PHE A 666 19.79 60.67 -28.77
CA PHE A 666 18.58 60.14 -29.38
C PHE A 666 17.54 59.76 -28.33
N SER A 667 16.29 59.81 -28.75
CA SER A 667 15.15 59.36 -27.95
C SER A 667 14.64 58.01 -28.48
N TYR A 668 14.12 57.20 -27.59
CA TYR A 668 13.44 55.96 -27.94
C TYR A 668 12.09 55.86 -27.25
N THR A 669 11.16 55.16 -27.90
CA THR A 669 9.96 54.64 -27.26
C THR A 669 9.91 53.14 -27.49
N TYR A 670 9.58 52.36 -26.47
CA TYR A 670 9.43 50.92 -26.60
C TYR A 670 8.03 50.48 -26.18
N ASN A 671 7.60 49.36 -26.77
CA ASN A 671 6.47 48.57 -26.32
C ASN A 671 6.90 47.11 -26.27
N TRP A 672 6.90 46.55 -25.08
CA TRP A 672 7.26 45.18 -24.75
C TRP A 672 5.99 44.41 -24.43
N VAL A 673 5.73 43.35 -25.21
CA VAL A 673 4.58 42.46 -25.00
C VAL A 673 5.06 41.05 -24.73
N THR A 674 4.67 40.50 -23.58
CA THR A 674 4.95 39.13 -23.18
C THR A 674 3.65 38.34 -23.12
N TYR A 675 3.60 37.25 -23.89
CA TYR A 675 2.48 36.31 -23.91
C TYR A 675 2.83 35.08 -23.10
N PHE A 676 1.89 34.61 -22.28
CA PHE A 676 2.06 33.40 -21.48
C PHE A 676 1.21 32.25 -22.04
N GLN A 677 1.71 31.02 -21.84
CA GLN A 677 1.03 29.81 -22.29
C GLN A 677 -0.32 29.63 -21.58
N ASP A 678 -1.27 29.07 -22.33
CA ASP A 678 -2.58 28.66 -21.83
C ASP A 678 -2.67 27.14 -21.98
N ASN A 679 -2.77 26.41 -20.87
CA ASN A 679 -2.90 24.95 -20.88
C ASN A 679 -4.36 24.44 -21.00
N SER A 680 -5.30 25.29 -21.45
CA SER A 680 -6.73 24.92 -21.55
C SER A 680 -7.08 23.81 -22.56
#